data_AF-A0AB73BDB9-F1
#
_entry.id   AF-A0AB73BDB9-F1
#
_cell.length_a   1.000
_cell.length_b   1.000
_cell.length_c   1.000
_cell.angle_alpha   90.00
_cell.angle_beta   90.00
_cell.angle_gamma   90.00
#
_symmetry.space_group_name_H-M   'P 1'
#
loop_
_entity.id
_entity.type
_entity.pdbx_description
1 polymer ?
#
loop_
_entity_poly.entity_id
_entity_poly.type
_entity_poly.pdbx_seq_one_letter_code
_entity_poly.pdbx_strand_id
1 'polypeptide(L)'
;MFNNALGSLTNLNTLFAQSVNNTNQTSVTPALLTSGDLQAINDLQTNAPKISDELLSQLNSESIASNQKVEDVLQQQLTSLFTISSTPSALKYKLSDEELALRTVIRSQHEGLLKNENSTQLIERLNTSVKNIQGAYANTSDILSSLGQLGHEQKTFLASSQQRVERSLNPYIESLNRSKYEDDDNYLFELSVKTKEGDIINITFNSSQGYDEETGEAVDDFSLSYEVNGNLSEAEHKALSQVLSGVGEMADDFFKVSENSFNPIMVPNQADTSLDFLAGFNSEQLAGFNVSFSTTQNDALDTGENTLDLSYSIDEASNQQALVFKAVGGQNDIDFALDMSTIGAKDTQQMQQYLASLDQSLEDSRVNSTKDDKESAFGRKGDEAMQQGFALFKGAFTSMSAAAERYSNLESLADQHFNDGRAMVADLVDNMITNDARYQGLGNKAPNTLGAGISKLADFDATFSYALDNGDYQPKNTIELSQATEQAQLGDLSGLTQSKNVSSHFDYQYSRPDYYNKEESYNVGTAVKNKELVGLDQSHEVDVDTKMFEFNPQTNQYELQMAMQEQTVSKSDIRLIDDIWLEENENSYNMNKKERDESDDKQDDFIETNRHSYTKLATLIGDLDKLAENKDVRREYLTNLSQVNFFMDKK
;
A
#
# COMPACT_ATOMS: atom_id res chain seq x y z
N MET A 1 -33.57 -1.91 -77.48
CA MET A 1 -32.15 -1.89 -77.07
C MET A 1 -32.12 -1.48 -75.59
N PHE A 2 -32.23 -2.30 -74.53
CA PHE A 2 -32.15 -3.73 -74.22
C PHE A 2 -30.89 -4.46 -74.67
N ASN A 3 -29.82 -4.36 -73.85
CA ASN A 3 -29.21 -5.46 -73.08
C ASN A 3 -27.75 -5.12 -72.71
N ASN A 4 -27.42 -5.18 -71.42
CA ASN A 4 -26.19 -5.76 -70.83
C ASN A 4 -25.92 -5.16 -69.44
N ALA A 5 -26.45 -5.79 -68.38
CA ALA A 5 -26.11 -5.48 -66.98
C ALA A 5 -26.33 -6.70 -66.07
N LEU A 6 -25.74 -7.85 -66.43
CA LEU A 6 -25.90 -9.13 -65.70
C LEU A 6 -24.57 -9.87 -65.45
N GLY A 7 -23.43 -9.17 -65.47
CA GLY A 7 -22.10 -9.81 -65.48
C GLY A 7 -21.21 -9.66 -64.24
N SER A 8 -21.50 -8.77 -63.26
CA SER A 8 -20.52 -8.45 -62.20
C SER A 8 -20.89 -8.88 -60.77
N LEU A 9 -22.01 -9.59 -60.57
CA LEU A 9 -22.44 -10.06 -59.25
C LEU A 9 -21.91 -11.46 -58.87
N THR A 10 -21.25 -12.16 -59.80
CA THR A 10 -20.81 -13.54 -59.60
C THR A 10 -19.37 -13.71 -59.10
N ASN A 11 -18.53 -12.67 -59.12
CA ASN A 11 -17.09 -12.80 -58.76
C ASN A 11 -16.74 -12.43 -57.30
N LEU A 12 -17.67 -11.86 -56.53
CA LEU A 12 -17.45 -11.54 -55.10
C LEU A 12 -17.63 -12.76 -54.19
N ASN A 13 -18.51 -13.69 -54.54
CA ASN A 13 -18.73 -14.91 -53.74
C ASN A 13 -17.63 -15.97 -53.91
N THR A 14 -16.82 -15.89 -54.97
CA THR A 14 -15.72 -16.85 -55.20
C THR A 14 -14.42 -16.50 -54.48
N LEU A 15 -14.24 -15.24 -54.06
CA LEU A 15 -13.01 -14.79 -53.38
C LEU A 15 -13.01 -15.12 -51.88
N PHE A 16 -14.18 -15.18 -51.24
CA PHE A 16 -14.30 -15.60 -49.84
C PHE A 16 -14.25 -17.12 -49.63
N ALA A 17 -14.43 -17.93 -50.69
CA ALA A 17 -14.48 -19.39 -50.57
C ALA A 17 -13.09 -20.07 -50.57
N GLN A 18 -12.01 -19.36 -50.92
CA GLN A 18 -10.68 -19.97 -51.03
C GLN A 18 -9.76 -19.76 -49.82
N SER A 19 -10.10 -18.90 -48.86
CA SER A 19 -9.21 -18.65 -47.70
C SER A 19 -9.40 -19.62 -46.52
N VAL A 20 -10.26 -20.64 -46.65
CA VAL A 20 -10.66 -21.51 -45.51
C VAL A 20 -9.93 -22.86 -45.48
N ASN A 21 -9.11 -23.21 -46.48
CA ASN A 21 -8.38 -24.49 -46.46
C ASN A 21 -6.86 -24.26 -46.46
N ASN A 22 -6.25 -24.26 -45.27
CA ASN A 22 -5.08 -25.08 -44.94
C ASN A 22 -4.50 -24.69 -43.57
N THR A 23 -4.80 -25.49 -42.54
CA THR A 23 -3.93 -25.67 -41.38
C THR A 23 -3.41 -27.10 -41.39
N ASN A 24 -2.08 -27.23 -41.45
CA ASN A 24 -1.22 -28.16 -40.69
C ASN A 24 -0.05 -28.69 -41.52
N GLN A 25 1.17 -28.25 -41.21
CA GLN A 25 2.23 -29.07 -40.60
C GLN A 25 3.61 -28.41 -40.71
N THR A 26 4.37 -28.58 -39.63
CA THR A 26 5.72 -28.10 -39.35
C THR A 26 6.82 -28.70 -40.23
N SER A 27 7.84 -27.86 -40.45
CA SER A 27 9.29 -28.14 -40.66
C SER A 27 9.85 -28.28 -42.10
N VAL A 28 10.97 -27.58 -42.28
CA VAL A 28 12.13 -27.73 -43.21
C VAL A 28 12.27 -26.66 -44.33
N THR A 29 13.35 -25.87 -44.25
CA THR A 29 13.96 -24.94 -45.23
C THR A 29 14.65 -25.69 -46.40
N PRO A 30 15.23 -25.02 -47.43
CA PRO A 30 14.75 -23.98 -48.34
C PRO A 30 14.95 -24.40 -49.82
N ALA A 31 14.03 -24.20 -50.76
CA ALA A 31 14.40 -24.19 -52.19
C ALA A 31 13.35 -23.61 -53.16
N LEU A 32 13.86 -22.70 -53.99
CA LEU A 32 13.47 -22.35 -55.36
C LEU A 32 12.08 -21.72 -55.59
N LEU A 33 12.11 -20.40 -55.56
CA LEU A 33 11.22 -19.46 -56.23
C LEU A 33 10.88 -19.93 -57.66
N THR A 34 9.59 -19.95 -57.98
CA THR A 34 9.12 -19.89 -59.37
C THR A 34 8.28 -18.64 -59.59
N SER A 35 8.26 -18.20 -60.84
CA SER A 35 7.81 -16.89 -61.33
C SER A 35 6.35 -16.49 -61.06
N GLY A 36 5.57 -17.29 -60.33
CA GLY A 36 4.23 -16.93 -59.85
C GLY A 36 4.23 -16.08 -58.57
N ASP A 37 5.25 -16.25 -57.71
CA ASP A 37 5.28 -15.58 -56.38
C ASP A 37 5.56 -14.07 -56.46
N LEU A 38 6.17 -13.60 -57.56
CA LEU A 38 6.45 -12.17 -57.79
C LEU A 38 5.24 -11.40 -58.33
N GLN A 39 4.19 -12.08 -58.81
CA GLN A 39 2.96 -11.43 -59.29
C GLN A 39 1.94 -11.27 -58.15
N ALA A 40 1.85 -12.25 -57.24
CA ALA A 40 1.03 -12.15 -56.03
C ALA A 40 1.50 -11.05 -55.06
N ILE A 41 2.81 -10.80 -54.96
CA ILE A 41 3.34 -9.70 -54.12
C ILE A 41 3.06 -8.33 -54.76
N ASN A 42 3.12 -8.22 -56.10
CA ASN A 42 2.78 -6.96 -56.78
C ASN A 42 1.27 -6.66 -56.76
N ASP A 43 0.41 -7.69 -56.78
CA ASP A 43 -1.05 -7.52 -56.69
C ASP A 43 -1.53 -7.23 -55.25
N LEU A 44 -0.74 -7.64 -54.23
CA LEU A 44 -0.96 -7.27 -52.82
C LEU A 44 -0.50 -5.83 -52.49
N GLN A 45 0.52 -5.29 -53.19
CA GLN A 45 0.96 -3.91 -52.97
C GLN A 45 0.16 -2.87 -53.78
N THR A 46 -0.56 -3.26 -54.84
CA THR A 46 -1.25 -2.30 -55.73
C THR A 46 -2.74 -2.10 -55.44
N ASN A 47 -3.37 -2.92 -54.60
CA ASN A 47 -4.79 -2.77 -54.23
C ASN A 47 -5.04 -2.25 -52.80
N ALA A 48 -3.98 -1.94 -52.05
CA ALA A 48 -4.07 -1.33 -50.73
C ALA A 48 -4.52 0.16 -50.67
N PRO A 49 -4.50 1.00 -51.73
CA PRO A 49 -4.89 2.41 -51.57
C PRO A 49 -6.29 2.85 -52.07
N LYS A 50 -7.17 1.98 -52.61
CA LYS A 50 -8.38 2.47 -53.31
C LYS A 50 -9.71 2.48 -52.56
N ILE A 51 -9.71 2.22 -51.25
CA ILE A 51 -10.92 2.44 -50.41
C ILE A 51 -10.76 3.68 -49.50
N SER A 52 -9.58 4.30 -49.46
CA SER A 52 -9.27 5.37 -48.50
C SER A 52 -9.71 6.77 -48.96
N ASP A 53 -9.47 7.15 -50.23
CA ASP A 53 -9.58 8.56 -50.64
C ASP A 53 -11.01 9.08 -50.81
N GLU A 54 -11.96 8.23 -51.21
CA GLU A 54 -13.36 8.62 -51.40
C GLU A 54 -14.14 8.68 -50.08
N LEU A 55 -13.70 7.90 -49.07
CA LEU A 55 -14.20 7.94 -47.69
C LEU A 55 -13.58 9.11 -46.91
N LEU A 56 -12.27 9.37 -47.08
CA LEU A 56 -11.58 10.53 -46.50
C LEU A 56 -12.13 11.87 -47.00
N SER A 57 -12.60 11.95 -48.25
CA SER A 57 -13.21 13.16 -48.81
C SER A 57 -14.58 13.49 -48.20
N GLN A 58 -15.32 12.50 -47.69
CA GLN A 58 -16.63 12.71 -47.06
C GLN A 58 -16.52 13.02 -45.55
N LEU A 59 -15.38 12.70 -44.93
CA LEU A 59 -15.16 12.81 -43.48
C LEU A 59 -14.52 14.13 -43.01
N ASN A 60 -14.07 14.99 -43.93
CA ASN A 60 -13.29 16.20 -43.63
C ASN A 60 -14.12 17.51 -43.42
N SER A 61 -15.44 17.45 -43.26
CA SER A 61 -16.23 18.63 -42.87
C SER A 61 -16.40 18.75 -41.35
N GLU A 62 -15.63 19.69 -40.78
CA GLU A 62 -15.75 20.40 -39.49
C GLU A 62 -16.04 19.63 -38.19
N SER A 63 -15.01 19.65 -37.32
CA SER A 63 -14.97 19.78 -35.85
C SER A 63 -16.26 19.53 -35.04
N ILE A 64 -16.36 18.31 -34.52
CA ILE A 64 -16.63 17.87 -33.13
C ILE A 64 -16.77 16.34 -33.25
N ALA A 65 -15.92 15.57 -32.56
CA ALA A 65 -15.99 14.11 -32.53
C ALA A 65 -17.14 13.68 -31.60
N SER A 66 -18.38 13.81 -32.07
CA SER A 66 -19.54 13.31 -31.32
C SER A 66 -19.52 11.77 -31.28
N ASN A 67 -19.95 11.17 -30.17
CA ASN A 67 -20.14 9.71 -30.04
C ASN A 67 -20.94 9.09 -31.20
N GLN A 68 -21.79 9.87 -31.88
CA GLN A 68 -22.51 9.46 -33.09
C GLN A 68 -21.57 9.00 -34.24
N LYS A 69 -20.41 9.65 -34.42
CA LYS A 69 -19.45 9.27 -35.48
C LYS A 69 -18.71 7.98 -35.14
N VAL A 70 -18.46 7.72 -33.86
CA VAL A 70 -17.86 6.46 -33.37
C VAL A 70 -18.86 5.32 -33.51
N GLU A 71 -20.11 5.57 -33.12
CA GLU A 71 -21.23 4.65 -33.32
C GLU A 71 -21.35 4.28 -34.80
N ASP A 72 -21.40 5.25 -35.72
CA ASP A 72 -21.59 4.97 -37.15
C ASP A 72 -20.47 4.10 -37.77
N VAL A 73 -19.21 4.29 -37.35
CA VAL A 73 -18.07 3.46 -37.80
C VAL A 73 -18.14 2.06 -37.19
N LEU A 74 -18.47 1.95 -35.90
CA LEU A 74 -18.64 0.67 -35.22
C LEU A 74 -19.81 -0.13 -35.81
N GLN A 75 -20.95 0.52 -36.04
CA GLN A 75 -22.12 -0.05 -36.70
C GLN A 75 -21.77 -0.57 -38.10
N GLN A 76 -20.93 0.15 -38.86
CA GLN A 76 -20.47 -0.30 -40.17
C GLN A 76 -19.56 -1.53 -40.09
N GLN A 77 -18.62 -1.57 -39.14
CA GLN A 77 -17.76 -2.73 -38.91
C GLN A 77 -18.58 -3.95 -38.50
N LEU A 78 -19.51 -3.80 -37.55
CA LEU A 78 -20.41 -4.86 -37.09
C LEU A 78 -21.38 -5.31 -38.21
N THR A 79 -21.90 -4.39 -39.02
CA THR A 79 -22.77 -4.71 -40.16
C THR A 79 -22.02 -5.48 -41.24
N SER A 80 -20.72 -5.22 -41.44
CA SER A 80 -19.90 -5.95 -42.41
C SER A 80 -19.68 -7.41 -42.05
N LEU A 81 -19.86 -7.79 -40.78
CA LEU A 81 -19.84 -9.18 -40.33
C LEU A 81 -21.09 -9.95 -40.78
N PHE A 82 -22.11 -9.27 -41.32
CA PHE A 82 -23.29 -9.89 -41.92
C PHE A 82 -23.04 -10.28 -43.38
N THR A 83 -22.89 -11.57 -43.67
CA THR A 83 -23.06 -12.09 -45.03
C THR A 83 -24.55 -12.10 -45.40
N ILE A 84 -24.93 -11.39 -46.46
CA ILE A 84 -26.33 -11.23 -46.87
C ILE A 84 -26.81 -12.51 -47.57
N SER A 85 -27.72 -13.26 -46.91
CA SER A 85 -28.71 -14.08 -47.59
C SER A 85 -30.10 -13.69 -47.06
N SER A 86 -30.81 -12.91 -47.88
CA SER A 86 -32.20 -12.42 -47.69
C SER A 86 -32.51 -11.65 -46.41
N THR A 87 -32.45 -10.32 -46.50
CA THR A 87 -33.11 -9.41 -45.54
C THR A 87 -34.63 -9.56 -45.61
N PRO A 88 -35.34 -9.85 -44.51
CA PRO A 88 -36.76 -9.57 -44.44
C PRO A 88 -36.92 -8.05 -44.46
N SER A 89 -37.66 -7.57 -45.45
CA SER A 89 -38.04 -6.17 -45.54
C SER A 89 -39.01 -5.82 -44.42
N ALA A 90 -38.85 -4.61 -43.86
CA ALA A 90 -39.72 -3.92 -42.90
C ALA A 90 -39.46 -4.17 -41.40
N LEU A 91 -38.60 -3.32 -40.83
CA LEU A 91 -38.82 -2.60 -39.56
C LEU A 91 -37.91 -1.36 -39.59
N LYS A 92 -38.48 -0.15 -39.47
CA LYS A 92 -37.75 1.13 -39.37
C LYS A 92 -37.12 1.30 -37.96
N TYR A 93 -36.44 0.28 -37.46
CA TYR A 93 -35.80 0.31 -36.15
C TYR A 93 -34.29 0.45 -36.36
N LYS A 94 -33.68 1.53 -35.84
CA LYS A 94 -32.21 1.67 -35.82
C LYS A 94 -31.71 0.77 -34.70
N LEU A 95 -31.01 -0.31 -35.06
CA LEU A 95 -30.43 -1.24 -34.09
C LEU A 95 -29.24 -0.56 -33.41
N SER A 96 -29.07 -0.76 -32.10
CA SER A 96 -27.85 -0.34 -31.40
C SER A 96 -26.67 -1.23 -31.76
N ASP A 97 -25.45 -0.78 -31.46
CA ASP A 97 -24.23 -1.56 -31.71
C ASP A 97 -24.23 -2.87 -30.91
N GLU A 98 -24.79 -2.85 -29.71
CA GLU A 98 -24.96 -4.03 -28.87
C GLU A 98 -25.97 -5.02 -29.47
N GLU A 99 -27.13 -4.54 -29.95
CA GLU A 99 -28.13 -5.39 -30.61
C GLU A 99 -27.60 -6.01 -31.91
N LEU A 100 -26.75 -5.28 -32.62
CA LEU A 100 -26.15 -5.72 -33.87
C LEU A 100 -25.08 -6.81 -33.63
N ALA A 101 -24.24 -6.63 -32.62
CA ALA A 101 -23.27 -7.65 -32.18
C ALA A 101 -23.97 -8.94 -31.73
N LEU A 102 -25.02 -8.84 -30.91
CA LEU A 102 -25.80 -9.98 -30.44
C LEU A 102 -26.50 -10.72 -31.58
N ARG A 103 -27.11 -9.99 -32.52
CA ARG A 103 -27.75 -10.60 -33.70
C ARG A 103 -26.75 -11.31 -34.60
N THR A 104 -25.51 -10.83 -34.66
CA THR A 104 -24.43 -11.47 -35.43
C THR A 104 -24.12 -12.85 -34.85
N VAL A 105 -23.97 -12.94 -33.53
CA VAL A 105 -23.68 -14.21 -32.84
C VAL A 105 -24.87 -15.18 -32.94
N ILE A 106 -26.09 -14.72 -32.62
CA ILE A 106 -27.29 -15.56 -32.63
C ILE A 106 -27.55 -16.12 -34.04
N ARG A 107 -27.36 -15.31 -35.09
CA ARG A 107 -27.59 -15.75 -36.46
C ARG A 107 -26.52 -16.71 -36.94
N SER A 108 -25.26 -16.47 -36.59
CA SER A 108 -24.16 -17.41 -36.85
C SER A 108 -24.51 -18.79 -36.25
N GLN A 109 -24.94 -18.83 -34.98
CA GLN A 109 -25.37 -20.06 -34.33
C GLN A 109 -26.57 -20.72 -35.04
N HIS A 110 -27.57 -19.93 -35.44
CA HIS A 110 -28.73 -20.45 -36.17
C HIS A 110 -28.33 -21.04 -37.54
N GLU A 111 -27.39 -20.44 -38.25
CA GLU A 111 -26.86 -20.98 -39.51
C GLU A 111 -26.10 -22.30 -39.31
N GLY A 112 -25.35 -22.44 -38.21
CA GLY A 112 -24.70 -23.70 -37.84
C GLY A 112 -25.72 -24.81 -37.56
N LEU A 113 -26.78 -24.48 -36.82
CA LEU A 113 -27.89 -25.39 -36.56
C LEU A 113 -28.61 -25.82 -37.85
N LEU A 114 -28.85 -24.89 -38.78
CA LEU A 114 -29.45 -25.19 -40.09
C LEU A 114 -28.55 -26.08 -40.97
N LYS A 115 -27.24 -26.08 -40.73
CA LYS A 115 -26.26 -26.93 -41.41
C LYS A 115 -26.04 -28.29 -40.70
N ASN A 116 -26.80 -28.58 -39.64
CA ASN A 116 -26.63 -29.76 -38.78
C ASN A 116 -25.21 -29.88 -38.20
N GLU A 117 -24.58 -28.74 -37.87
CA GLU A 117 -23.31 -28.73 -37.14
C GLU A 117 -23.49 -29.35 -35.74
N ASN A 118 -22.52 -30.16 -35.31
CA ASN A 118 -22.53 -30.76 -33.98
C ASN A 118 -22.12 -29.74 -32.90
N SER A 119 -22.27 -30.09 -31.62
CA SER A 119 -21.98 -29.19 -30.49
C SER A 119 -20.58 -28.58 -30.55
N THR A 120 -19.55 -29.35 -30.89
CA THR A 120 -18.17 -28.85 -31.03
C THR A 120 -18.04 -27.82 -32.16
N GLN A 121 -18.69 -28.07 -33.29
CA GLN A 121 -18.68 -27.16 -34.44
C GLN A 121 -19.45 -25.86 -34.17
N LEU A 122 -20.54 -25.93 -33.40
CA LEU A 122 -21.31 -24.77 -32.96
C LEU A 122 -20.50 -23.91 -31.97
N ILE A 123 -19.74 -24.52 -31.07
CA ILE A 123 -18.81 -23.81 -30.16
C ILE A 123 -17.69 -23.13 -30.95
N GLU A 124 -17.05 -23.81 -31.90
CA GLU A 124 -16.01 -23.21 -32.73
C GLU A 124 -16.53 -22.01 -33.55
N ARG A 125 -17.77 -22.13 -34.05
CA ARG A 125 -18.47 -21.04 -34.73
C ARG A 125 -18.80 -19.87 -33.79
N LEU A 126 -19.08 -20.14 -32.52
CA LEU A 126 -19.31 -19.14 -31.48
C LEU A 126 -18.04 -18.33 -31.24
N ASN A 127 -16.93 -19.03 -31.02
CA ASN A 127 -15.60 -18.46 -30.78
C ASN A 127 -15.17 -17.58 -31.94
N THR A 128 -15.41 -18.03 -33.17
CA THR A 128 -15.13 -17.25 -34.38
C THR A 128 -15.98 -15.98 -34.43
N SER A 129 -17.25 -16.04 -34.02
CA SER A 129 -18.16 -14.89 -34.02
C SER A 129 -17.76 -13.83 -32.98
N VAL A 130 -17.35 -14.27 -31.79
CA VAL A 130 -16.85 -13.40 -30.71
C VAL A 130 -15.53 -12.73 -31.11
N LYS A 131 -14.59 -13.49 -31.65
CA LYS A 131 -13.31 -12.97 -32.14
C LYS A 131 -13.49 -11.91 -33.23
N ASN A 132 -14.46 -12.11 -34.12
CA ASN A 132 -14.78 -11.14 -35.18
C ASN A 132 -15.38 -9.85 -34.62
N ILE A 133 -16.20 -9.92 -33.56
CA ILE A 133 -16.76 -8.75 -32.88
C ILE A 133 -15.67 -7.98 -32.14
N GLN A 134 -14.79 -8.64 -31.41
CA GLN A 134 -13.63 -8.00 -30.77
C GLN A 134 -12.71 -7.34 -31.81
N GLY A 135 -12.51 -8.01 -32.95
CA GLY A 135 -11.79 -7.43 -34.09
C GLY A 135 -12.46 -6.16 -34.64
N ALA A 136 -13.80 -6.08 -34.66
CA ALA A 136 -14.52 -4.88 -35.09
C ALA A 136 -14.30 -3.68 -34.15
N TYR A 137 -14.26 -3.92 -32.83
CA TYR A 137 -13.93 -2.89 -31.83
C TYR A 137 -12.47 -2.41 -31.96
N ALA A 138 -11.52 -3.33 -32.07
CA ALA A 138 -10.10 -3.01 -32.28
C ALA A 138 -9.87 -2.22 -33.57
N ASN A 139 -10.46 -2.67 -34.69
CA ASN A 139 -10.36 -1.98 -35.98
C ASN A 139 -10.99 -0.58 -35.92
N THR A 140 -12.10 -0.40 -35.19
CA THR A 140 -12.74 0.90 -35.01
C THR A 140 -11.82 1.84 -34.21
N SER A 141 -11.19 1.34 -33.15
CA SER A 141 -10.18 2.08 -32.38
C SER A 141 -8.99 2.49 -33.26
N ASP A 142 -8.46 1.57 -34.08
CA ASP A 142 -7.32 1.83 -34.97
C ASP A 142 -7.64 2.86 -36.07
N ILE A 143 -8.84 2.78 -36.64
CA ILE A 143 -9.34 3.77 -37.62
C ILE A 143 -9.43 5.15 -36.97
N LEU A 144 -10.04 5.25 -35.79
CA LEU A 144 -10.19 6.53 -35.09
C LEU A 144 -8.84 7.10 -34.62
N SER A 145 -7.92 6.22 -34.20
CA SER A 145 -6.55 6.60 -33.83
C SER A 145 -5.81 7.16 -35.04
N SER A 146 -5.88 6.48 -36.19
CA SER A 146 -5.24 6.89 -37.45
C SER A 146 -5.82 8.19 -38.02
N LEU A 147 -7.10 8.47 -37.74
CA LEU A 147 -7.77 9.72 -38.10
C LEU A 147 -7.53 10.87 -37.09
N GLY A 148 -6.81 10.62 -36.00
CA GLY A 148 -6.58 11.60 -34.92
C GLY A 148 -7.84 11.94 -34.12
N GLN A 149 -8.85 11.06 -34.13
CA GLN A 149 -10.17 11.26 -33.52
C GLN A 149 -10.42 10.36 -32.30
N LEU A 150 -9.42 9.61 -31.84
CA LEU A 150 -9.50 8.75 -30.66
C LEU A 150 -9.12 9.50 -29.37
N GLY A 151 -10.02 10.37 -28.89
CA GLY A 151 -9.91 11.06 -27.60
C GLY A 151 -10.36 10.20 -26.40
N HIS A 152 -10.28 10.76 -25.19
CA HIS A 152 -10.64 10.06 -23.95
C HIS A 152 -12.11 9.59 -23.96
N GLU A 153 -13.05 10.46 -24.36
CA GLU A 153 -14.47 10.11 -24.43
C GLU A 153 -14.76 8.97 -25.42
N GLN A 154 -14.05 8.93 -26.56
CA GLN A 154 -14.22 7.90 -27.57
C GLN A 154 -13.63 6.55 -27.11
N LYS A 155 -12.51 6.57 -26.38
CA LYS A 155 -11.94 5.38 -25.73
C LYS A 155 -12.89 4.82 -24.68
N THR A 156 -13.44 5.69 -23.83
CA THR A 156 -14.41 5.30 -22.80
C THR A 156 -15.70 4.76 -23.41
N PHE A 157 -16.20 5.36 -24.49
CA PHE A 157 -17.37 4.86 -25.21
C PHE A 157 -17.14 3.47 -25.81
N LEU A 158 -16.01 3.28 -26.52
CA LEU A 158 -15.67 1.98 -27.14
C LEU A 158 -15.48 0.89 -26.09
N ALA A 159 -14.75 1.18 -25.00
CA ALA A 159 -14.55 0.25 -23.90
C ALA A 159 -15.87 -0.13 -23.22
N SER A 160 -16.71 0.86 -22.92
CA SER A 160 -18.02 0.65 -22.28
C SER A 160 -18.99 -0.14 -23.18
N SER A 161 -18.99 0.13 -24.49
CA SER A 161 -19.80 -0.60 -25.46
C SER A 161 -19.31 -2.04 -25.64
N GLN A 162 -17.99 -2.25 -25.75
CA GLN A 162 -17.39 -3.58 -25.84
C GLN A 162 -17.73 -4.41 -24.59
N GLN A 163 -17.61 -3.82 -23.40
CA GLN A 163 -17.93 -4.48 -22.14
C GLN A 163 -19.42 -4.86 -22.04
N ARG A 164 -20.34 -4.03 -22.53
CA ARG A 164 -21.77 -4.38 -22.59
C ARG A 164 -22.04 -5.54 -23.55
N VAL A 165 -21.35 -5.59 -24.67
CA VAL A 165 -21.43 -6.70 -25.64
C VAL A 165 -20.84 -7.98 -25.06
N GLU A 166 -19.68 -7.92 -24.42
CA GLU A 166 -19.04 -9.07 -23.77
C GLU A 166 -19.92 -9.62 -22.64
N ARG A 167 -20.49 -8.77 -21.79
CA ARG A 167 -21.46 -9.19 -20.76
C ARG A 167 -22.71 -9.85 -21.35
N SER A 168 -23.20 -9.35 -22.48
CA SER A 168 -24.39 -9.92 -23.15
C SER A 168 -24.08 -11.23 -23.90
N LEU A 169 -22.82 -11.43 -24.28
CA LEU A 169 -22.31 -12.65 -24.93
C LEU A 169 -21.69 -13.64 -23.93
N ASN A 170 -21.53 -13.27 -22.67
CA ASN A 170 -20.92 -14.08 -21.62
C ASN A 170 -21.56 -15.48 -21.48
N PRO A 171 -22.90 -15.64 -21.54
CA PRO A 171 -23.54 -16.97 -21.50
C PRO A 171 -23.16 -17.90 -22.66
N TYR A 172 -22.52 -17.37 -23.69
CA TYR A 172 -22.06 -18.09 -24.88
C TYR A 172 -20.53 -18.31 -24.88
N ILE A 173 -19.77 -17.54 -24.09
CA ILE A 173 -18.29 -17.58 -24.00
C ILE A 173 -17.83 -18.45 -22.82
N GLU A 174 -18.71 -18.70 -21.86
CA GLU A 174 -18.51 -19.45 -20.61
C GLU A 174 -17.73 -20.77 -20.78
N SER A 175 -17.89 -21.52 -21.89
CA SER A 175 -17.17 -22.78 -22.11
C SER A 175 -15.65 -22.63 -22.29
N LEU A 176 -15.16 -21.44 -22.64
CA LEU A 176 -13.73 -21.16 -22.90
C LEU A 176 -13.00 -20.67 -21.66
N ASN A 177 -13.70 -19.99 -20.75
CA ASN A 177 -13.16 -19.55 -19.45
C ASN A 177 -13.30 -20.66 -18.39
N ARG A 178 -14.36 -21.49 -18.46
CA ARG A 178 -14.62 -22.64 -17.58
C ARG A 178 -13.39 -23.54 -17.34
N SER A 179 -12.64 -23.92 -18.37
CA SER A 179 -11.52 -24.87 -18.20
C SER A 179 -10.24 -24.26 -17.59
N LYS A 180 -10.24 -22.96 -17.27
CA LYS A 180 -9.08 -22.24 -16.73
C LYS A 180 -9.26 -21.76 -15.30
N TYR A 181 -10.51 -21.62 -14.85
CA TYR A 181 -10.90 -21.03 -13.56
C TYR A 181 -11.88 -21.96 -12.82
N GLU A 182 -11.75 -23.27 -13.04
CA GLU A 182 -12.69 -24.32 -12.60
C GLU A 182 -12.68 -24.52 -11.06
N ASP A 183 -11.75 -23.87 -10.35
CA ASP A 183 -11.63 -23.89 -8.88
C ASP A 183 -11.87 -22.46 -8.31
N ASP A 184 -13.10 -22.18 -7.87
CA ASP A 184 -13.55 -21.11 -6.95
C ASP A 184 -12.85 -19.72 -6.99
N ASP A 185 -13.09 -18.91 -8.02
CA ASP A 185 -12.76 -17.48 -7.99
C ASP A 185 -13.89 -16.69 -7.28
N ASN A 186 -13.74 -16.45 -5.99
CA ASN A 186 -14.71 -15.72 -5.14
C ASN A 186 -14.12 -14.40 -4.61
N TYR A 187 -14.05 -13.37 -5.45
CA TYR A 187 -13.57 -12.04 -5.06
C TYR A 187 -14.61 -11.25 -4.29
N LEU A 188 -14.19 -10.65 -3.18
CA LEU A 188 -14.99 -9.74 -2.35
C LEU A 188 -14.27 -8.40 -2.23
N PHE A 189 -15.00 -7.31 -2.41
CA PHE A 189 -14.61 -5.96 -2.02
C PHE A 189 -15.73 -5.33 -1.22
N GLU A 190 -15.41 -4.82 -0.04
CA GLU A 190 -16.32 -4.05 0.78
C GLU A 190 -15.68 -2.71 1.13
N LEU A 191 -16.44 -1.63 0.96
CA LEU A 191 -16.07 -0.28 1.41
C LEU A 191 -17.24 0.31 2.20
N SER A 192 -16.96 0.73 3.42
CA SER A 192 -17.87 1.51 4.24
C SER A 192 -17.25 2.87 4.52
N VAL A 193 -17.96 3.97 4.23
CA VAL A 193 -17.51 5.34 4.51
C VAL A 193 -18.51 6.01 5.44
N LYS A 194 -18.00 6.64 6.49
CA LYS A 194 -18.80 7.38 7.47
C LYS A 194 -18.58 8.88 7.31
N THR A 195 -19.66 9.64 7.15
CA THR A 195 -19.58 11.11 7.14
C THR A 195 -19.56 11.69 8.55
N LYS A 196 -19.19 12.96 8.69
CA LYS A 196 -19.27 13.67 9.97
C LYS A 196 -20.68 13.80 10.50
N GLU A 197 -21.66 13.92 9.61
CA GLU A 197 -23.06 14.03 9.99
C GLU A 197 -23.65 12.69 10.45
N GLY A 198 -22.88 11.60 10.32
CA GLY A 198 -23.24 10.25 10.76
C GLY A 198 -23.86 9.38 9.67
N ASP A 199 -23.91 9.87 8.44
CA ASP A 199 -24.35 9.10 7.28
C ASP A 199 -23.34 8.01 6.95
N ILE A 200 -23.83 6.85 6.50
CA ILE A 200 -23.00 5.69 6.17
C ILE A 200 -23.24 5.31 4.70
N ILE A 201 -22.16 5.20 3.94
CA ILE A 201 -22.15 4.73 2.56
C ILE A 201 -21.50 3.34 2.56
N ASN A 202 -22.20 2.34 2.04
CA ASN A 202 -21.66 1.00 1.86
C ASN A 202 -21.61 0.66 0.37
N ILE A 203 -20.47 0.14 -0.07
CA ILE A 203 -20.24 -0.39 -1.42
C ILE A 203 -19.74 -1.80 -1.25
N THR A 204 -20.47 -2.78 -1.80
CA THR A 204 -20.05 -4.18 -1.80
C THR A 204 -19.98 -4.66 -3.23
N PHE A 205 -18.89 -5.32 -3.57
CA PHE A 205 -18.67 -6.00 -4.82
C PHE A 205 -18.37 -7.46 -4.51
N ASN A 206 -19.14 -8.37 -5.09
CA ASN A 206 -18.85 -9.79 -5.06
C ASN A 206 -18.78 -10.31 -6.50
N SER A 207 -17.78 -11.14 -6.76
CA SER A 207 -17.68 -11.92 -7.98
C SER A 207 -17.39 -13.36 -7.57
N SER A 208 -18.34 -14.26 -7.76
CA SER A 208 -18.16 -15.69 -7.60
C SER A 208 -18.29 -16.39 -8.94
N GLN A 209 -17.36 -17.27 -9.27
CA GLN A 209 -17.46 -18.20 -10.39
C GLN A 209 -17.31 -19.62 -9.86
N GLY A 210 -18.31 -20.48 -10.11
CA GLY A 210 -18.30 -21.85 -9.59
C GLY A 210 -19.32 -22.78 -10.26
N TYR A 211 -19.31 -24.04 -9.83
CA TYR A 211 -20.21 -25.08 -10.31
C TYR A 211 -20.88 -25.78 -9.13
N ASP A 212 -22.20 -25.70 -9.05
CA ASP A 212 -22.97 -26.40 -8.02
C ASP A 212 -23.11 -27.88 -8.43
N GLU A 213 -22.42 -28.76 -7.72
CA GLU A 213 -22.47 -30.21 -7.97
C GLU A 213 -23.85 -30.84 -7.69
N GLU A 214 -24.66 -30.26 -6.80
CA GLU A 214 -26.00 -30.77 -6.46
C GLU A 214 -27.03 -30.42 -7.54
N THR A 215 -26.96 -29.20 -8.08
CA THR A 215 -27.92 -28.72 -9.09
C THR A 215 -27.43 -28.94 -10.53
N GLY A 216 -26.12 -29.09 -10.72
CA GLY A 216 -25.48 -29.17 -12.03
C GLY A 216 -25.50 -27.85 -12.80
N GLU A 217 -25.74 -26.73 -12.10
CA GLU A 217 -25.82 -25.38 -12.66
C GLU A 217 -24.54 -24.59 -12.36
N ALA A 218 -24.19 -23.69 -13.28
CA ALA A 218 -23.11 -22.74 -13.07
C ALA A 218 -23.58 -21.65 -12.10
N VAL A 219 -22.73 -21.30 -11.13
CA VAL A 219 -22.93 -20.17 -10.23
C VAL A 219 -21.96 -19.08 -10.66
N ASP A 220 -22.37 -18.27 -11.62
CA ASP A 220 -21.72 -17.00 -11.95
C ASP A 220 -22.52 -15.89 -11.26
N ASP A 221 -22.07 -15.43 -10.10
CA ASP A 221 -22.66 -14.27 -9.42
C ASP A 221 -21.71 -13.08 -9.52
N PHE A 222 -22.23 -11.98 -10.06
CA PHE A 222 -21.58 -10.70 -10.06
C PHE A 222 -22.55 -9.71 -9.46
N SER A 223 -22.23 -9.22 -8.27
CA SER A 223 -23.05 -8.25 -7.57
C SER A 223 -22.23 -7.01 -7.22
N LEU A 224 -22.80 -5.85 -7.51
CA LEU A 224 -22.33 -4.56 -7.02
C LEU A 224 -23.51 -3.90 -6.33
N SER A 225 -23.39 -3.67 -5.03
CA SER A 225 -24.37 -2.94 -4.23
C SER A 225 -23.81 -1.59 -3.83
N TYR A 226 -24.69 -0.60 -3.77
CA TYR A 226 -24.40 0.73 -3.27
C TYR A 226 -25.58 1.16 -2.40
N GLU A 227 -25.33 1.34 -1.11
CA GLU A 227 -26.32 1.76 -0.13
C GLU A 227 -25.87 3.03 0.58
N VAL A 228 -26.78 3.99 0.71
CA VAL A 228 -26.57 5.22 1.48
C VAL A 228 -27.63 5.28 2.56
N ASN A 229 -27.19 5.20 3.80
CA ASN A 229 -28.02 5.40 4.98
C ASN A 229 -27.82 6.83 5.47
N GLY A 230 -28.54 7.77 4.87
CA GLY A 230 -28.32 9.22 5.07
C GLY A 230 -28.70 10.09 3.88
N ASN A 231 -28.37 11.39 3.94
CA ASN A 231 -28.50 12.33 2.81
C ASN A 231 -27.17 13.06 2.60
N LEU A 232 -26.42 12.67 1.58
CA LEU A 232 -25.13 13.28 1.28
C LEU A 232 -25.27 14.67 0.68
N SER A 233 -24.53 15.63 1.24
CA SER A 233 -24.30 16.95 0.68
C SER A 233 -23.36 16.91 -0.53
N GLU A 234 -23.31 18.01 -1.30
CA GLU A 234 -22.37 18.15 -2.42
C GLU A 234 -20.91 18.09 -1.95
N ALA A 235 -20.63 18.60 -0.75
CA ALA A 235 -19.30 18.57 -0.14
C ALA A 235 -18.89 17.14 0.27
N GLU A 236 -19.80 16.37 0.87
CA GLU A 236 -19.58 14.96 1.20
C GLU A 236 -19.41 14.10 -0.05
N HIS A 237 -20.18 14.34 -1.11
CA HIS A 237 -20.00 13.65 -2.40
C HIS A 237 -18.61 13.88 -3.01
N LYS A 238 -18.10 15.11 -2.93
CA LYS A 238 -16.75 15.45 -3.40
C LYS A 238 -15.68 14.78 -2.54
N ALA A 239 -15.87 14.76 -1.23
CA ALA A 239 -14.96 14.08 -0.29
C ALA A 239 -14.94 12.55 -0.51
N LEU A 240 -16.11 11.94 -0.69
CA LEU A 240 -16.25 10.51 -0.99
C LEU A 240 -15.51 10.12 -2.27
N SER A 241 -15.57 10.97 -3.31
CA SER A 241 -14.89 10.71 -4.58
C SER A 241 -13.36 10.59 -4.43
N GLN A 242 -12.77 11.29 -3.45
CA GLN A 242 -11.33 11.19 -3.17
C GLN A 242 -10.97 9.86 -2.50
N VAL A 243 -11.78 9.41 -1.54
CA VAL A 243 -11.62 8.10 -0.89
C VAL A 243 -11.78 6.98 -1.92
N LEU A 244 -12.81 7.06 -2.77
CA LEU A 244 -13.05 6.07 -3.83
C LEU A 244 -11.91 5.97 -4.83
N SER A 245 -11.27 7.10 -5.18
CA SER A 245 -10.10 7.09 -6.07
C SER A 245 -8.93 6.35 -5.46
N GLY A 246 -8.58 6.64 -4.20
CA GLY A 246 -7.46 5.99 -3.52
C GLY A 246 -7.72 4.50 -3.24
N VAL A 247 -8.92 4.15 -2.80
CA VAL A 247 -9.33 2.76 -2.59
C VAL A 247 -9.43 2.00 -3.92
N GLY A 248 -9.82 2.67 -5.01
CA GLY A 248 -9.84 2.09 -6.35
C GLY A 248 -8.46 1.70 -6.84
N GLU A 249 -7.45 2.57 -6.67
CA GLU A 249 -6.05 2.23 -6.95
C GLU A 249 -5.56 1.06 -6.08
N MET A 250 -5.93 1.04 -4.79
CA MET A 250 -5.63 -0.06 -3.86
C MET A 250 -6.24 -1.40 -4.33
N ALA A 251 -7.48 -1.38 -4.81
CA ALA A 251 -8.16 -2.55 -5.33
C ALA A 251 -7.53 -3.04 -6.64
N ASP A 252 -7.18 -2.12 -7.56
CA ASP A 252 -6.50 -2.44 -8.82
C ASP A 252 -5.17 -3.15 -8.55
N ASP A 253 -4.40 -2.72 -7.55
CA ASP A 253 -3.14 -3.36 -7.16
C ASP A 253 -3.35 -4.71 -6.46
N PHE A 254 -4.34 -4.81 -5.57
CA PHE A 254 -4.65 -6.05 -4.85
C PHE A 254 -5.11 -7.17 -5.80
N PHE A 255 -6.00 -6.86 -6.76
CA PHE A 255 -6.51 -7.85 -7.72
C PHE A 255 -5.61 -8.01 -8.97
N LYS A 256 -4.45 -7.34 -9.03
CA LYS A 256 -3.51 -7.45 -10.14
C LYS A 256 -2.86 -8.83 -10.19
N VAL A 257 -3.11 -9.56 -11.28
CA VAL A 257 -2.49 -10.87 -11.53
C VAL A 257 -0.98 -10.69 -11.78
N SER A 258 -0.13 -11.30 -10.96
CA SER A 258 1.32 -11.33 -11.22
C SER A 258 1.63 -12.30 -12.37
N GLU A 259 2.21 -11.80 -13.47
CA GLU A 259 2.53 -12.58 -14.69
C GLU A 259 3.46 -13.79 -14.48
N ASN A 260 4.01 -13.99 -13.27
CA ASN A 260 5.01 -15.02 -12.94
C ASN A 260 4.52 -16.15 -12.01
N SER A 261 3.22 -16.22 -11.68
CA SER A 261 2.68 -17.25 -10.78
C SER A 261 2.32 -18.54 -11.53
N PHE A 262 3.25 -19.50 -11.56
CA PHE A 262 2.98 -20.90 -11.96
C PHE A 262 2.31 -21.73 -10.84
N ASN A 263 1.74 -21.07 -9.83
CA ASN A 263 0.99 -21.68 -8.73
C ASN A 263 -0.49 -21.24 -8.83
N PRO A 264 -1.46 -22.11 -8.55
CA PRO A 264 -2.89 -21.80 -8.63
C PRO A 264 -3.39 -20.82 -7.55
N ILE A 265 -2.49 -20.22 -6.77
CA ILE A 265 -2.78 -19.19 -5.79
C ILE A 265 -2.36 -17.86 -6.42
N MET A 266 -3.32 -17.00 -6.78
CA MET A 266 -3.02 -15.59 -7.07
C MET A 266 -2.38 -14.99 -5.83
N VAL A 267 -1.14 -14.52 -5.94
CA VAL A 267 -0.49 -13.74 -4.88
C VAL A 267 -0.66 -12.27 -5.27
N PRO A 268 -1.47 -11.46 -4.55
CA PRO A 268 -1.61 -10.03 -4.77
C PRO A 268 -0.24 -9.34 -4.80
N ASN A 269 -0.05 -8.40 -5.72
CA ASN A 269 1.15 -7.57 -5.70
C ASN A 269 0.97 -6.43 -4.69
N GLN A 270 1.36 -6.66 -3.44
CA GLN A 270 1.32 -5.62 -2.40
C GLN A 270 2.42 -4.55 -2.57
N ALA A 271 3.40 -4.77 -3.46
CA ALA A 271 4.53 -3.87 -3.63
C ALA A 271 4.18 -2.51 -4.26
N ASP A 272 3.07 -2.43 -5.00
CA ASP A 272 2.61 -1.19 -5.66
C ASP A 272 1.57 -0.42 -4.82
N THR A 273 1.00 -1.07 -3.80
CA THR A 273 -0.08 -0.51 -2.99
C THR A 273 0.40 0.73 -2.22
N SER A 274 -0.34 1.84 -2.33
CA SER A 274 -0.04 3.11 -1.66
C SER A 274 -1.19 3.58 -0.78
N LEU A 275 -0.84 4.19 0.36
CA LEU A 275 -1.75 4.86 1.28
C LEU A 275 -1.60 6.39 1.26
N ASP A 276 -1.00 6.93 0.19
CA ASP A 276 -0.74 8.37 0.03
C ASP A 276 -2.03 9.22 0.02
N PHE A 277 -3.16 8.62 -0.36
CA PHE A 277 -4.45 9.29 -0.37
C PHE A 277 -4.90 9.73 1.04
N LEU A 278 -4.37 9.11 2.12
CA LEU A 278 -4.65 9.51 3.51
C LEU A 278 -4.20 10.94 3.81
N ALA A 279 -3.10 11.42 3.21
CA ALA A 279 -2.67 12.82 3.36
C ALA A 279 -3.71 13.81 2.83
N GLY A 280 -4.48 13.37 1.83
CA GLY A 280 -5.57 14.12 1.21
C GLY A 280 -6.92 13.95 1.90
N PHE A 281 -7.04 13.10 2.93
CA PHE A 281 -8.34 12.76 3.51
C PHE A 281 -9.12 14.01 3.95
N ASN A 282 -10.39 14.07 3.59
CA ASN A 282 -11.22 15.24 3.87
C ASN A 282 -11.93 15.07 5.21
N SER A 283 -11.17 15.33 6.28
CA SER A 283 -11.69 15.32 7.63
C SER A 283 -12.72 16.40 7.90
N GLU A 284 -12.95 17.40 7.04
CA GLU A 284 -14.04 18.37 7.28
C GLU A 284 -15.42 17.77 6.99
N GLN A 285 -15.48 16.71 6.17
CA GLN A 285 -16.73 16.09 5.71
C GLN A 285 -16.86 14.63 6.13
N LEU A 286 -15.74 13.91 6.28
CA LEU A 286 -15.72 12.47 6.56
C LEU A 286 -15.13 12.17 7.94
N ALA A 287 -15.69 11.17 8.60
CA ALA A 287 -15.25 10.67 9.90
C ALA A 287 -14.35 9.43 9.79
N GLY A 288 -14.39 8.70 8.68
CA GLY A 288 -13.54 7.52 8.46
C GLY A 288 -14.06 6.60 7.36
N PHE A 289 -13.33 5.53 7.11
CA PHE A 289 -13.72 4.46 6.19
C PHE A 289 -13.16 3.10 6.63
N ASN A 290 -13.79 2.03 6.17
CA ASN A 290 -13.31 0.65 6.28
C ASN A 290 -13.31 0.02 4.89
N VAL A 291 -12.25 -0.69 4.55
CA VAL A 291 -12.11 -1.46 3.32
C VAL A 291 -11.76 -2.89 3.68
N SER A 292 -12.37 -3.84 2.98
CA SER A 292 -11.99 -5.25 3.01
C SER A 292 -11.87 -5.77 1.58
N PHE A 293 -10.81 -6.51 1.30
CA PHE A 293 -10.62 -7.28 0.07
C PHE A 293 -10.43 -8.75 0.43
N SER A 294 -11.03 -9.65 -0.34
CA SER A 294 -10.76 -11.08 -0.27
C SER A 294 -10.74 -11.71 -1.65
N THR A 295 -9.94 -12.76 -1.81
CA THR A 295 -9.97 -13.64 -2.99
C THR A 295 -10.83 -14.89 -2.80
N THR A 296 -11.48 -15.07 -1.65
CA THR A 296 -12.43 -16.17 -1.37
C THR A 296 -13.66 -15.70 -0.56
N GLN A 297 -14.80 -16.39 -0.75
CA GLN A 297 -16.06 -16.16 -0.01
C GLN A 297 -16.59 -17.50 0.55
N ASN A 298 -16.06 -17.98 1.69
CA ASN A 298 -16.75 -18.85 2.66
C ASN A 298 -15.85 -19.20 3.86
N ASP A 299 -16.46 -19.38 5.04
CA ASP A 299 -15.88 -19.63 6.39
C ASP A 299 -14.94 -20.87 6.54
N ALA A 300 -14.48 -21.50 5.47
CA ALA A 300 -13.58 -22.64 5.51
C ALA A 300 -12.14 -22.18 5.18
N LEU A 301 -11.44 -21.74 6.23
CA LEU A 301 -10.00 -21.45 6.26
C LEU A 301 -9.19 -22.64 5.71
N ASP A 302 -8.92 -22.65 4.40
CA ASP A 302 -7.87 -23.48 3.79
C ASP A 302 -6.72 -22.58 3.32
N THR A 303 -5.51 -23.14 3.29
CA THR A 303 -4.20 -22.46 3.39
C THR A 303 -3.75 -21.57 2.19
N GLY A 304 -4.67 -20.93 1.46
CA GLY A 304 -4.38 -20.16 0.26
C GLY A 304 -5.11 -18.82 0.12
N GLU A 305 -5.85 -18.38 1.13
CA GLU A 305 -6.66 -17.15 1.06
C GLU A 305 -5.79 -15.89 1.13
N ASN A 306 -6.15 -14.88 0.33
CA ASN A 306 -5.60 -13.54 0.47
C ASN A 306 -6.69 -12.60 0.95
N THR A 307 -6.45 -11.96 2.09
CA THR A 307 -7.34 -10.95 2.65
C THR A 307 -6.56 -9.67 2.92
N LEU A 308 -7.23 -8.53 2.82
CA LEU A 308 -6.69 -7.23 3.20
C LEU A 308 -7.81 -6.40 3.80
N ASP A 309 -7.66 -6.05 5.07
CA ASP A 309 -8.54 -5.16 5.80
C ASP A 309 -7.80 -3.85 6.11
N LEU A 310 -8.46 -2.73 5.86
CA LEU A 310 -7.96 -1.39 6.15
C LEU A 310 -9.06 -0.56 6.80
N SER A 311 -8.82 -0.05 8.00
CA SER A 311 -9.71 0.86 8.70
C SER A 311 -8.99 2.17 8.98
N TYR A 312 -9.62 3.30 8.64
CA TYR A 312 -9.15 4.63 9.00
C TYR A 312 -10.28 5.40 9.67
N SER A 313 -10.00 6.07 10.79
CA SER A 313 -11.00 6.84 11.51
C SER A 313 -10.40 8.11 12.13
N ILE A 314 -11.25 9.11 12.34
CA ILE A 314 -10.93 10.35 13.03
C ILE A 314 -11.89 10.51 14.20
N ASP A 315 -11.33 10.64 15.39
CA ASP A 315 -12.05 10.97 16.61
C ASP A 315 -11.75 12.42 17.02
N GLU A 316 -12.67 13.32 16.72
CA GLU A 316 -12.57 14.73 17.10
C GLU A 316 -12.60 14.94 18.62
N ALA A 317 -13.24 14.06 19.38
CA ALA A 317 -13.36 14.25 20.83
C ALA A 317 -12.00 14.08 21.53
N SER A 318 -11.16 13.19 21.01
CA SER A 318 -9.81 12.94 21.49
C SER A 318 -8.72 13.60 20.65
N ASN A 319 -9.09 14.28 19.56
CA ASN A 319 -8.19 14.83 18.54
C ASN A 319 -7.23 13.76 17.98
N GLN A 320 -7.73 12.55 17.72
CA GLN A 320 -6.95 11.42 17.22
C GLN A 320 -7.41 11.00 15.83
N GLN A 321 -6.47 10.48 15.05
CA GLN A 321 -6.72 9.69 13.85
C GLN A 321 -6.09 8.31 14.04
N ALA A 322 -6.79 7.27 13.62
CA ALA A 322 -6.38 5.89 13.80
C ALA A 322 -6.43 5.16 12.46
N LEU A 323 -5.41 4.34 12.20
CA LEU A 323 -5.32 3.45 11.06
C LEU A 323 -5.01 2.04 11.54
N VAL A 324 -5.75 1.06 11.03
CA VAL A 324 -5.47 -0.36 11.24
C VAL A 324 -5.42 -1.02 9.87
N PHE A 325 -4.36 -1.76 9.60
CA PHE A 325 -4.15 -2.51 8.38
C PHE A 325 -3.81 -3.94 8.73
N LYS A 326 -4.48 -4.89 8.09
CA LYS A 326 -4.15 -6.31 8.19
C LYS A 326 -4.20 -6.92 6.81
N ALA A 327 -3.17 -7.67 6.43
CA ALA A 327 -3.14 -8.42 5.20
C ALA A 327 -2.59 -9.82 5.44
N VAL A 328 -3.35 -10.83 5.07
CA VAL A 328 -2.94 -12.23 5.09
C VAL A 328 -2.81 -12.69 3.65
N GLY A 329 -1.67 -13.28 3.29
CA GLY A 329 -1.39 -13.77 1.94
C GLY A 329 -0.66 -15.10 1.98
N GLY A 330 -1.41 -16.20 1.88
CA GLY A 330 -0.88 -17.55 2.02
C GLY A 330 -0.28 -17.76 3.42
N GLN A 331 1.05 -17.85 3.51
CA GLN A 331 1.78 -18.03 4.77
C GLN A 331 2.19 -16.72 5.44
N ASN A 332 2.00 -15.57 4.78
CA ASN A 332 2.47 -14.27 5.28
C ASN A 332 1.33 -13.54 5.98
N ASP A 333 1.62 -12.92 7.12
CA ASP A 333 0.72 -12.04 7.86
C ASP A 333 1.42 -10.71 8.09
N ILE A 334 0.84 -9.62 7.58
CA ILE A 334 1.28 -8.24 7.80
C ILE A 334 0.17 -7.53 8.56
N ASP A 335 0.51 -6.97 9.72
CA ASP A 335 -0.43 -6.25 10.57
C ASP A 335 0.24 -4.99 11.08
N PHE A 336 -0.37 -3.82 10.88
CA PHE A 336 0.07 -2.59 11.51
C PHE A 336 -1.07 -1.71 11.97
N ALA A 337 -0.83 -1.01 13.07
CA ALA A 337 -1.71 0.00 13.63
C ALA A 337 -0.96 1.31 13.82
N LEU A 338 -1.64 2.44 13.62
CA LEU A 338 -1.10 3.78 13.83
C LEU A 338 -2.19 4.68 14.41
N ASP A 339 -2.01 5.06 15.67
CA ASP A 339 -2.76 6.12 16.33
C ASP A 339 -1.92 7.39 16.32
N MET A 340 -2.49 8.50 15.87
CA MET A 340 -1.77 9.76 15.75
C MET A 340 -2.67 10.94 16.11
N SER A 341 -2.11 11.88 16.86
CA SER A 341 -2.75 13.16 17.12
C SER A 341 -3.04 13.88 15.80
N THR A 342 -4.26 14.39 15.67
CA THR A 342 -4.64 15.33 14.59
C THR A 342 -4.01 16.70 14.80
N ILE A 343 -3.40 16.95 15.97
CA ILE A 343 -2.68 18.18 16.32
C ILE A 343 -1.17 17.88 16.35
N GLY A 344 -0.41 18.53 15.47
CA GLY A 344 0.95 18.12 15.11
C GLY A 344 1.52 18.89 13.94
N ALA A 345 2.83 19.11 13.90
CA ALA A 345 3.51 19.41 12.63
C ALA A 345 3.95 18.10 11.96
N LYS A 346 4.33 18.16 10.68
CA LYS A 346 4.92 17.01 9.98
C LYS A 346 6.38 16.76 10.35
N ASP A 347 7.08 17.79 10.85
CA ASP A 347 8.50 17.77 11.27
C ASP A 347 9.36 16.79 10.45
N THR A 348 9.69 17.19 9.22
CA THR A 348 10.30 16.29 8.22
C THR A 348 11.63 15.69 8.70
N GLN A 349 12.40 16.45 9.48
CA GLN A 349 13.68 15.96 10.00
C GLN A 349 13.46 14.88 11.06
N GLN A 350 12.57 15.10 12.03
CA GLN A 350 12.27 14.08 13.05
C GLN A 350 11.64 12.84 12.41
N MET A 351 10.71 13.02 11.47
CA MET A 351 10.11 11.89 10.75
C MET A 351 11.18 11.06 10.03
N GLN A 352 12.17 11.68 9.37
CA GLN A 352 13.27 10.95 8.75
C GLN A 352 14.13 10.18 9.77
N GLN A 353 14.34 10.74 10.97
CA GLN A 353 15.02 10.03 12.06
C GLN A 353 14.23 8.79 12.48
N TYR A 354 12.92 8.93 12.70
CA TYR A 354 12.05 7.79 13.01
C TYR A 354 12.06 6.72 11.91
N LEU A 355 11.93 7.11 10.64
CA LEU A 355 11.97 6.16 9.52
C LEU A 355 13.31 5.42 9.43
N ALA A 356 14.43 6.10 9.74
CA ALA A 356 15.75 5.47 9.79
C ALA A 356 15.92 4.53 10.99
N SER A 357 15.42 4.91 12.18
CA SER A 357 15.38 4.03 13.36
C SER A 357 14.54 2.78 13.08
N LEU A 358 13.40 2.95 12.43
CA LEU A 358 12.52 1.89 11.96
C LEU A 358 13.23 0.92 11.01
N ASP A 359 13.94 1.43 9.99
CA ASP A 359 14.73 0.60 9.08
C ASP A 359 15.84 -0.18 9.82
N GLN A 360 16.53 0.46 10.77
CA GLN A 360 17.55 -0.19 11.58
C GLN A 360 16.97 -1.26 12.51
N SER A 361 15.84 -1.00 13.17
CA SER A 361 15.14 -1.94 14.04
C SER A 361 14.66 -3.18 13.28
N LEU A 362 14.12 -3.00 12.07
CA LEU A 362 13.73 -4.10 11.21
C LEU A 362 14.94 -4.96 10.83
N GLU A 363 16.04 -4.32 10.43
CA GLU A 363 17.27 -4.99 10.03
C GLU A 363 17.93 -5.72 11.21
N ASP A 364 17.94 -5.12 12.39
CA ASP A 364 18.48 -5.72 13.61
C ASP A 364 17.72 -7.00 13.96
N SER A 365 16.38 -6.96 14.00
CA SER A 365 15.55 -8.16 14.18
C SER A 365 15.80 -9.22 13.09
N ARG A 366 15.96 -8.79 11.84
CA ARG A 366 16.22 -9.68 10.70
C ARG A 366 17.56 -10.40 10.82
N VAL A 367 18.64 -9.69 11.16
CA VAL A 367 20.00 -10.24 11.29
C VAL A 367 20.14 -11.08 12.56
N ASN A 368 19.46 -10.73 13.64
CA ASN A 368 19.50 -11.50 14.89
C ASN A 368 18.53 -12.68 14.92
N SER A 369 17.80 -12.92 13.84
CA SER A 369 16.83 -14.02 13.75
C SER A 369 17.48 -15.41 13.62
N THR A 370 18.75 -15.49 13.19
CA THR A 370 19.50 -16.75 13.10
C THR A 370 20.95 -16.58 13.58
N LYS A 371 21.70 -17.69 13.71
CA LYS A 371 23.12 -17.69 14.06
C LYS A 371 24.01 -17.23 12.89
N ASP A 372 23.50 -17.29 11.66
CA ASP A 372 24.21 -16.88 10.46
C ASP A 372 23.76 -15.46 10.08
N ASP A 373 24.68 -14.51 10.12
CA ASP A 373 24.43 -13.09 9.83
C ASP A 373 23.99 -12.83 8.37
N LYS A 374 24.00 -13.88 7.52
CA LYS A 374 23.64 -13.80 6.09
C LYS A 374 22.25 -14.32 5.76
N GLU A 375 21.60 -15.05 6.67
CA GLU A 375 20.29 -15.64 6.42
C GLU A 375 19.30 -15.26 7.54
N SER A 376 18.16 -14.69 7.16
CA SER A 376 17.07 -14.41 8.11
C SER A 376 16.21 -15.66 8.32
N ALA A 377 15.49 -15.70 9.44
CA ALA A 377 14.51 -16.74 9.74
C ALA A 377 13.34 -16.77 8.74
N PHE A 378 13.07 -15.65 8.07
CA PHE A 378 12.00 -15.50 7.08
C PHE A 378 12.41 -15.99 5.69
N GLY A 379 13.71 -16.13 5.43
CA GLY A 379 14.26 -16.42 4.11
C GLY A 379 14.04 -15.28 3.13
N ARG A 380 14.64 -15.39 1.92
CA ARG A 380 14.64 -14.28 0.94
C ARG A 380 13.26 -13.76 0.54
N LYS A 381 12.30 -14.66 0.27
CA LYS A 381 10.95 -14.25 -0.13
C LYS A 381 10.17 -13.62 1.01
N GLY A 382 10.33 -14.14 2.24
CA GLY A 382 9.73 -13.55 3.43
C GLY A 382 10.31 -12.19 3.76
N ASP A 383 11.63 -12.01 3.61
CA ASP A 383 12.29 -10.71 3.73
C ASP A 383 11.75 -9.70 2.70
N GLU A 384 11.58 -10.12 1.44
CA GLU A 384 11.01 -9.28 0.38
C GLU A 384 9.56 -8.87 0.70
N ALA A 385 8.72 -9.77 1.23
CA ALA A 385 7.34 -9.47 1.63
C ALA A 385 7.27 -8.57 2.87
N MET A 386 8.09 -8.84 3.89
CA MET A 386 8.22 -8.01 5.09
C MET A 386 8.61 -6.57 4.74
N GLN A 387 9.58 -6.39 3.84
CA GLN A 387 10.01 -5.07 3.38
C GLN A 387 8.91 -4.32 2.62
N GLN A 388 8.06 -5.02 1.85
CA GLN A 388 6.91 -4.43 1.17
C GLN A 388 5.86 -3.95 2.17
N GLY A 389 5.47 -4.80 3.13
CA GLY A 389 4.57 -4.41 4.22
C GLY A 389 5.10 -3.24 5.04
N PHE A 390 6.41 -3.21 5.29
CA PHE A 390 7.03 -2.12 6.01
C PHE A 390 7.07 -0.80 5.20
N ALA A 391 7.22 -0.88 3.88
CA ALA A 391 7.13 0.29 3.01
C ALA A 391 5.71 0.90 3.04
N LEU A 392 4.68 0.06 3.03
CA LEU A 392 3.28 0.45 3.22
C LEU A 392 3.06 1.19 4.55
N PHE A 393 3.56 0.61 5.65
CA PHE A 393 3.54 1.24 6.97
C PHE A 393 4.21 2.63 6.98
N LYS A 394 5.41 2.75 6.39
CA LYS A 394 6.12 4.03 6.28
C LYS A 394 5.35 5.07 5.44
N GLY A 395 4.67 4.63 4.39
CA GLY A 395 3.79 5.45 3.56
C GLY A 395 2.58 5.98 4.36
N ALA A 396 1.92 5.10 5.12
CA ALA A 396 0.85 5.46 6.03
C ALA A 396 1.30 6.47 7.10
N PHE A 397 2.43 6.21 7.76
CA PHE A 397 3.00 7.10 8.78
C PHE A 397 3.28 8.49 8.23
N THR A 398 3.87 8.57 7.04
CA THR A 398 4.15 9.85 6.35
C THR A 398 2.86 10.59 5.98
N SER A 399 1.86 9.85 5.51
CA SER A 399 0.59 10.41 5.05
C SER A 399 -0.26 10.93 6.21
N MET A 400 -0.35 10.18 7.30
CA MET A 400 -1.04 10.60 8.52
C MET A 400 -0.33 11.79 9.19
N SER A 401 1.01 11.84 9.16
CA SER A 401 1.77 13.00 9.64
C SER A 401 1.46 14.27 8.83
N ALA A 402 1.33 14.13 7.51
CA ALA A 402 0.91 15.25 6.64
C ALA A 402 -0.56 15.65 6.88
N ALA A 403 -1.45 14.67 7.14
CA ALA A 403 -2.83 14.93 7.51
C ALA A 403 -2.92 15.70 8.84
N ALA A 404 -2.15 15.31 9.86
CA ALA A 404 -2.07 15.99 11.15
C ALA A 404 -1.64 17.47 11.01
N GLU A 405 -0.60 17.73 10.21
CA GLU A 405 -0.17 19.10 9.92
C GLU A 405 -1.28 19.92 9.24
N ARG A 406 -1.97 19.32 8.26
CA ARG A 406 -3.08 19.97 7.59
C ARG A 406 -4.24 20.25 8.55
N TYR A 407 -4.62 19.30 9.40
CA TYR A 407 -5.69 19.48 10.38
C TYR A 407 -5.34 20.55 11.41
N SER A 408 -4.09 20.54 11.89
CA SER A 408 -3.56 21.60 12.77
C SER A 408 -3.69 22.99 12.15
N ASN A 409 -3.40 23.13 10.85
CA ASN A 409 -3.53 24.42 10.17
C ASN A 409 -4.99 24.89 9.98
N LEU A 410 -5.96 23.96 10.04
CA LEU A 410 -7.39 24.28 9.91
C LEU A 410 -8.01 24.69 11.24
N GLU A 411 -7.54 24.14 12.36
CA GLU A 411 -8.05 24.48 13.68
C GLU A 411 -7.40 25.74 14.26
N SER A 412 -8.21 26.79 14.50
CA SER A 412 -7.72 28.04 15.12
C SER A 412 -7.20 27.87 16.56
N LEU A 413 -7.32 26.68 17.16
CA LEU A 413 -6.77 26.31 18.46
C LEU A 413 -5.31 25.82 18.39
N ALA A 414 -4.85 25.35 17.23
CA ALA A 414 -3.47 24.90 17.05
C ALA A 414 -2.47 26.05 17.18
N ASP A 415 -2.88 27.29 16.85
CA ASP A 415 -2.08 28.49 17.09
C ASP A 415 -1.74 28.69 18.59
N GLN A 416 -2.62 28.27 19.52
CA GLN A 416 -2.35 28.36 20.96
C GLN A 416 -1.51 27.20 21.52
N HIS A 417 -1.65 25.98 20.99
CA HIS A 417 -0.95 24.80 21.51
C HIS A 417 0.40 24.53 20.84
N PHE A 418 0.52 24.82 19.54
CA PHE A 418 1.71 24.52 18.74
C PHE A 418 2.63 25.72 18.57
N ASN A 419 2.08 26.89 18.23
CA ASN A 419 2.91 28.04 17.80
C ASN A 419 3.51 28.84 18.97
N ASP A 420 2.87 28.87 20.13
CA ASP A 420 3.38 29.60 21.31
C ASP A 420 4.03 28.69 22.38
N GLY A 421 3.74 27.39 22.41
CA GLY A 421 4.22 26.43 23.42
C GLY A 421 5.27 25.46 22.89
N ARG A 422 4.86 24.44 22.12
CA ARG A 422 5.75 23.36 21.66
C ARG A 422 6.82 23.81 20.68
N ALA A 423 6.46 24.59 19.66
CA ALA A 423 7.42 25.10 18.69
C ALA A 423 8.46 26.01 19.34
N MET A 424 8.03 26.93 20.22
CA MET A 424 8.92 27.82 20.96
C MET A 424 9.90 27.04 21.85
N VAL A 425 9.41 26.05 22.60
CA VAL A 425 10.27 25.23 23.46
C VAL A 425 11.25 24.40 22.63
N ALA A 426 10.79 23.81 21.52
CA ALA A 426 11.67 23.12 20.58
C ALA A 426 12.78 24.04 20.05
N ASP A 427 12.44 25.27 19.62
CA ASP A 427 13.44 26.24 19.14
C ASP A 427 14.44 26.65 20.23
N LEU A 428 13.97 26.83 21.48
CA LEU A 428 14.84 27.12 22.62
C LEU A 428 15.81 25.97 22.92
N VAL A 429 15.32 24.73 22.88
CA VAL A 429 16.12 23.51 23.09
C VAL A 429 17.11 23.30 21.94
N ASP A 430 16.67 23.45 20.69
CA ASP A 430 17.53 23.33 19.51
C ASP A 430 18.65 24.36 19.53
N ASN A 431 18.33 25.61 19.89
CA ASN A 431 19.33 26.66 20.05
C ASN A 431 20.33 26.31 21.17
N MET A 432 19.87 25.70 22.26
CA MET A 432 20.72 25.24 23.35
C MET A 432 21.69 24.13 22.88
N ILE A 433 21.14 23.10 22.23
CA ILE A 433 21.88 21.92 21.77
C ILE A 433 22.85 22.26 20.63
N THR A 434 22.45 23.16 19.73
CA THR A 434 23.17 23.44 18.49
C THR A 434 24.14 24.62 18.62
N ASN A 435 23.73 25.70 19.30
CA ASN A 435 24.44 26.99 19.26
C ASN A 435 25.13 27.35 20.58
N ASP A 436 24.77 26.74 21.71
CA ASP A 436 25.45 27.00 22.97
C ASP A 436 26.75 26.19 23.07
N ALA A 437 27.89 26.87 22.93
CA ALA A 437 29.21 26.25 23.01
C ALA A 437 29.54 25.62 24.38
N ARG A 438 28.71 25.85 25.41
CA ARG A 438 28.86 25.24 26.74
C ARG A 438 28.28 23.83 26.82
N TYR A 439 27.35 23.49 25.92
CA TYR A 439 26.65 22.21 25.94
C TYR A 439 27.62 21.04 25.72
N GLN A 440 27.59 20.06 26.63
CA GLN A 440 28.51 18.92 26.60
C GLN A 440 27.93 17.67 25.92
N GLY A 441 26.61 17.62 25.73
CA GLY A 441 25.96 16.52 25.02
C GLY A 441 25.65 15.30 25.88
N LEU A 442 24.86 14.40 25.30
CA LEU A 442 24.70 13.04 25.80
C LEU A 442 25.94 12.20 25.47
N GLY A 443 26.14 11.09 26.19
CA GLY A 443 27.20 10.14 25.87
C GLY A 443 27.09 9.56 24.46
N ASN A 444 28.21 9.05 23.96
CA ASN A 444 28.34 8.55 22.60
C ASN A 444 28.51 7.02 22.52
N LYS A 445 28.19 6.30 23.60
CA LYS A 445 28.36 4.83 23.66
C LYS A 445 27.34 4.11 22.77
N ALA A 446 26.12 4.61 22.72
CA ALA A 446 25.11 4.23 21.74
C ALA A 446 24.67 5.49 20.99
N PRO A 447 24.54 5.45 19.66
CA PRO A 447 23.99 6.57 18.91
C PRO A 447 22.53 6.76 19.29
N ASN A 448 22.12 7.99 19.61
CA ASN A 448 20.70 8.34 19.75
C ASN A 448 20.07 8.42 18.35
N THR A 449 19.35 7.36 17.96
CA THR A 449 18.73 7.27 16.63
C THR A 449 17.44 8.08 16.57
N LEU A 450 16.77 8.26 17.71
CA LEU A 450 15.54 9.04 17.88
C LEU A 450 15.75 10.56 17.86
N GLY A 451 17.00 11.03 17.81
CA GLY A 451 17.34 12.44 17.78
C GLY A 451 17.20 13.14 19.13
N ALA A 452 18.04 14.15 19.37
CA ALA A 452 17.99 14.97 20.57
C ALA A 452 17.01 16.15 20.42
N GLY A 453 16.48 16.63 21.53
CA GLY A 453 15.57 17.77 21.60
C GLY A 453 14.09 17.40 21.50
N ILE A 454 13.26 18.44 21.47
CA ILE A 454 11.80 18.33 21.42
C ILE A 454 11.36 18.32 19.96
N SER A 455 10.71 17.23 19.53
CA SER A 455 10.10 17.16 18.21
C SER A 455 8.84 18.02 18.12
N LYS A 456 8.60 18.55 16.92
CA LYS A 456 7.34 19.19 16.52
C LYS A 456 6.37 18.21 15.84
N LEU A 457 6.77 16.96 15.60
CA LEU A 457 5.93 15.92 14.99
C LEU A 457 4.69 15.66 15.84
N ALA A 458 3.52 15.41 15.23
CA ALA A 458 2.34 14.93 15.96
C ALA A 458 2.71 13.81 16.95
N ASP A 459 2.09 13.78 18.13
CA ASP A 459 2.24 12.61 19.03
C ASP A 459 1.55 11.40 18.40
N PHE A 460 2.10 10.21 18.61
CA PHE A 460 1.64 8.99 17.96
C PHE A 460 2.03 7.73 18.74
N ASP A 461 1.33 6.63 18.44
CA ASP A 461 1.63 5.27 18.85
C ASP A 461 1.44 4.37 17.62
N ALA A 462 2.45 3.56 17.29
CA ALA A 462 2.49 2.79 16.06
C ALA A 462 3.07 1.41 16.32
N THR A 463 2.45 0.39 15.73
CA THR A 463 2.94 -0.99 15.75
C THR A 463 2.95 -1.52 14.33
N PHE A 464 4.05 -2.18 13.94
CA PHE A 464 4.15 -2.97 12.72
C PHE A 464 4.55 -4.39 13.11
N SER A 465 3.89 -5.39 12.53
CA SER A 465 4.26 -6.78 12.71
C SER A 465 4.19 -7.57 11.41
N TYR A 466 5.10 -8.52 11.32
CA TYR A 466 5.20 -9.46 10.21
C TYR A 466 5.42 -10.86 10.76
N ALA A 467 4.58 -11.82 10.36
CA ALA A 467 4.73 -13.22 10.68
C ALA A 467 4.74 -14.08 9.42
N LEU A 468 5.47 -15.19 9.47
CA LEU A 468 5.51 -16.18 8.39
C LEU A 468 5.20 -17.57 8.99
N ASP A 469 4.11 -18.19 8.56
CA ASP A 469 3.75 -19.54 8.98
C ASP A 469 4.35 -20.62 8.05
N ASN A 470 5.52 -21.14 8.41
CA ASN A 470 6.13 -22.27 7.72
C ASN A 470 5.76 -23.64 8.34
N GLY A 471 4.75 -23.69 9.21
CA GLY A 471 4.33 -24.90 9.94
C GLY A 471 5.28 -25.29 11.07
N ASP A 472 6.49 -25.73 10.73
CA ASP A 472 7.49 -26.20 11.72
C ASP A 472 8.18 -25.03 12.45
N TYR A 473 8.21 -23.85 11.82
CA TYR A 473 8.82 -22.63 12.36
C TYR A 473 7.97 -21.42 11.99
N GLN A 474 7.66 -20.58 12.98
CA GLN A 474 6.78 -19.43 12.81
C GLN A 474 7.51 -18.16 13.28
N PRO A 475 8.49 -17.66 12.52
CA PRO A 475 9.16 -16.42 12.86
C PRO A 475 8.16 -15.26 12.83
N LYS A 476 8.25 -14.37 13.84
CA LYS A 476 7.51 -13.12 13.89
C LYS A 476 8.45 -11.99 14.27
N ASN A 477 8.27 -10.85 13.62
CA ASN A 477 8.91 -9.58 13.96
C ASN A 477 7.82 -8.57 14.31
N THR A 478 8.05 -7.79 15.36
CA THR A 478 7.18 -6.68 15.79
C THR A 478 8.06 -5.47 16.07
N ILE A 479 7.65 -4.30 15.58
CA ILE A 479 8.30 -3.03 15.83
C ILE A 479 7.23 -2.10 16.39
N GLU A 480 7.53 -1.48 17.52
CA GLU A 480 6.65 -0.47 18.13
C GLU A 480 7.38 0.87 18.16
N LEU A 481 6.63 1.94 17.94
CA LEU A 481 7.16 3.29 17.93
C LEU A 481 6.16 4.23 18.58
N SER A 482 6.62 5.08 19.49
CA SER A 482 5.74 6.05 20.13
C SER A 482 6.41 7.38 20.39
N GLN A 483 5.58 8.41 20.41
CA GLN A 483 5.91 9.74 20.88
C GLN A 483 4.76 10.32 21.68
N ALA A 484 5.03 10.77 22.90
CA ALA A 484 4.06 11.45 23.74
C ALA A 484 4.63 12.74 24.29
N THR A 485 3.85 13.82 24.26
CA THR A 485 4.24 15.13 24.78
C THR A 485 3.26 15.59 25.85
N GLU A 486 3.80 15.99 27.02
CA GLU A 486 3.01 16.53 28.12
C GLU A 486 3.42 17.96 28.44
N GLN A 487 2.43 18.83 28.70
CA GLN A 487 2.67 20.22 29.10
C GLN A 487 2.45 20.37 30.61
N ALA A 488 3.33 21.11 31.27
CA ALA A 488 3.21 21.42 32.69
C ALA A 488 3.39 22.92 32.94
N GLN A 489 2.66 23.44 33.93
CA GLN A 489 2.80 24.82 34.41
C GLN A 489 2.69 24.88 35.93
N LEU A 490 3.60 25.62 36.57
CA LEU A 490 3.58 25.86 38.02
C LEU A 490 4.12 27.25 38.33
N GLY A 491 3.24 28.15 38.77
CA GLY A 491 3.60 29.55 38.98
C GLY A 491 4.08 30.18 37.67
N ASP A 492 5.29 30.75 37.68
CA ASP A 492 5.91 31.41 36.52
C ASP A 492 6.69 30.43 35.61
N LEU A 493 6.77 29.15 35.99
CA LEU A 493 7.43 28.11 35.21
C LEU A 493 6.42 27.37 34.34
N SER A 494 6.75 27.21 33.07
CA SER A 494 6.08 26.33 32.11
C SER A 494 7.08 25.37 31.50
N GLY A 495 6.64 24.25 30.95
CA GLY A 495 7.56 23.29 30.36
C GLY A 495 6.86 22.15 29.66
N LEU A 496 7.66 21.41 28.90
CA LEU A 496 7.23 20.22 28.17
C LEU A 496 8.07 19.04 28.60
N THR A 497 7.45 17.87 28.72
CA THR A 497 8.16 16.59 28.60
C THR A 497 7.77 15.92 27.30
N GLN A 498 8.72 15.25 26.69
CA GLN A 498 8.48 14.39 25.55
C GLN A 498 9.25 13.09 25.72
N SER A 499 8.54 12.00 25.48
CA SER A 499 9.09 10.65 25.43
C SER A 499 9.01 10.16 24.00
N LYS A 500 10.12 9.64 23.48
CA LYS A 500 10.24 9.00 22.18
C LYS A 500 10.73 7.58 22.42
N ASN A 501 10.06 6.59 21.86
CA ASN A 501 10.45 5.19 22.03
C ASN A 501 10.42 4.47 20.70
N VAL A 502 11.36 3.54 20.51
CA VAL A 502 11.31 2.50 19.50
C VAL A 502 11.66 1.17 20.14
N SER A 503 10.85 0.15 19.89
CA SER A 503 11.15 -1.21 20.30
C SER A 503 11.10 -2.13 19.08
N SER A 504 11.90 -3.19 19.11
CA SER A 504 11.84 -4.27 18.14
C SER A 504 11.92 -5.60 18.87
N HIS A 505 11.01 -6.49 18.51
CA HIS A 505 10.90 -7.84 19.03
C HIS A 505 10.89 -8.83 17.89
N PHE A 506 11.75 -9.84 17.97
CA PHE A 506 11.71 -11.01 17.11
C PHE A 506 11.60 -12.26 17.97
N ASP A 507 10.75 -13.19 17.57
CA ASP A 507 10.64 -14.52 18.16
C ASP A 507 10.23 -15.59 17.12
N TYR A 508 10.22 -16.83 17.57
CA TYR A 508 9.71 -17.98 16.83
C TYR A 508 8.46 -18.49 17.53
N GLN A 509 7.30 -17.92 17.20
CA GLN A 509 6.02 -18.22 17.81
C GLN A 509 5.83 -19.74 17.97
N TYR A 510 5.73 -20.18 19.23
CA TYR A 510 5.46 -21.57 19.63
C TYR A 510 6.42 -22.66 19.11
N SER A 511 7.44 -22.30 18.33
CA SER A 511 8.29 -23.25 17.62
C SER A 511 9.70 -23.29 18.18
N ARG A 512 10.25 -22.13 18.61
CA ARG A 512 11.56 -22.07 19.27
C ARG A 512 11.58 -21.02 20.38
N PRO A 513 12.40 -21.20 21.44
CA PRO A 513 12.53 -20.22 22.52
C PRO A 513 13.50 -19.07 22.20
N ASP A 514 14.07 -19.02 20.98
CA ASP A 514 14.92 -17.92 20.53
C ASP A 514 14.13 -16.60 20.47
N TYR A 515 14.77 -15.51 20.92
CA TYR A 515 14.22 -14.17 20.77
C TYR A 515 15.30 -13.11 20.69
N TYR A 516 14.93 -11.96 20.13
CA TYR A 516 15.71 -10.73 20.13
C TYR A 516 14.80 -9.56 20.49
N ASN A 517 15.18 -8.81 21.52
CA ASN A 517 14.53 -7.58 21.95
C ASN A 517 15.53 -6.44 21.90
N LYS A 518 15.11 -5.30 21.38
CA LYS A 518 15.81 -4.04 21.50
C LYS A 518 14.82 -2.95 21.82
N GLU A 519 15.09 -2.17 22.85
CA GLU A 519 14.31 -1.00 23.24
C GLU A 519 15.25 0.20 23.26
N GLU A 520 14.88 1.27 22.57
CA GLU A 520 15.55 2.56 22.64
C GLU A 520 14.53 3.61 23.05
N SER A 521 14.86 4.36 24.11
CA SER A 521 14.03 5.44 24.61
C SER A 521 14.84 6.73 24.73
N TYR A 522 14.22 7.83 24.35
CA TYR A 522 14.73 9.18 24.55
C TYR A 522 13.65 10.01 25.24
N ASN A 523 13.98 10.48 26.45
CA ASN A 523 13.12 11.37 27.22
C ASN A 523 13.79 12.73 27.35
N VAL A 524 12.99 13.78 27.17
CA VAL A 524 13.43 15.16 27.33
C VAL A 524 12.39 15.94 28.15
N GLY A 525 12.85 16.65 29.17
CA GLY A 525 12.06 17.54 30.00
C GLY A 525 12.61 18.96 29.92
N THR A 526 11.73 19.96 29.99
CA THR A 526 12.11 21.37 29.91
C THR A 526 11.43 22.20 30.98
N ALA A 527 12.11 23.25 31.42
CA ALA A 527 11.56 24.34 32.22
C ALA A 527 11.87 25.67 31.55
N VAL A 528 10.84 26.48 31.41
CA VAL A 528 10.86 27.79 30.76
C VAL A 528 10.31 28.81 31.72
N LYS A 529 11.03 29.92 31.85
CA LYS A 529 10.62 31.09 32.63
C LYS A 529 10.85 32.32 31.77
N ASN A 530 9.87 33.22 31.66
CA ASN A 530 10.01 34.47 30.91
C ASN A 530 10.52 34.29 29.46
N LYS A 531 10.14 33.20 28.79
CA LYS A 531 10.60 32.81 27.44
C LYS A 531 12.07 32.42 27.32
N GLU A 532 12.71 32.08 28.44
CA GLU A 532 14.07 31.54 28.48
C GLU A 532 14.04 30.10 29.01
N LEU A 533 14.86 29.24 28.42
CA LEU A 533 15.06 27.87 28.88
C LEU A 533 15.94 27.91 30.14
N VAL A 534 15.33 27.60 31.29
CA VAL A 534 16.00 27.59 32.60
C VAL A 534 16.31 26.18 33.10
N GLY A 535 15.71 25.16 32.49
CA GLY A 535 15.99 23.76 32.76
C GLY A 535 15.81 22.87 31.52
N LEU A 536 16.71 21.90 31.35
CA LEU A 536 16.64 20.88 30.29
C LEU A 536 17.20 19.58 30.85
N ASP A 537 16.35 18.57 31.01
CA ASP A 537 16.73 17.21 31.40
C ASP A 537 16.61 16.31 30.18
N GLN A 538 17.63 15.52 29.89
CA GLN A 538 17.66 14.60 28.77
C GLN A 538 18.14 13.24 29.25
N SER A 539 17.47 12.17 28.85
CA SER A 539 17.92 10.80 29.07
C SER A 539 17.71 9.97 27.83
N HIS A 540 18.73 9.21 27.46
CA HIS A 540 18.73 8.22 26.39
C HIS A 540 19.07 6.86 26.98
N GLU A 541 18.27 5.85 26.69
CA GLU A 541 18.46 4.49 27.16
C GLU A 541 18.29 3.51 26.00
N VAL A 542 19.20 2.55 25.91
CA VAL A 542 19.15 1.46 24.92
C VAL A 542 19.36 0.14 25.65
N ASP A 543 18.37 -0.74 25.56
CA ASP A 543 18.38 -2.09 26.09
C ASP A 543 18.34 -3.11 24.97
N VAL A 544 19.15 -4.15 25.06
CA VAL A 544 19.16 -5.29 24.13
C VAL A 544 19.14 -6.57 24.96
N ASP A 545 18.19 -7.46 24.67
CA ASP A 545 18.10 -8.79 25.26
C ASP A 545 17.95 -9.83 24.15
N THR A 546 18.91 -10.75 24.04
CA THR A 546 18.94 -11.79 23.02
C THR A 546 19.10 -13.14 23.67
N LYS A 547 18.30 -14.13 23.22
CA LYS A 547 18.56 -15.54 23.50
C LYS A 547 18.51 -16.37 22.24
N MET A 548 19.46 -17.29 22.15
CA MET A 548 19.58 -18.23 21.04
C MET A 548 19.71 -19.66 21.56
N PHE A 549 19.08 -20.60 20.87
CA PHE A 549 19.03 -22.00 21.22
C PHE A 549 19.35 -22.89 20.02
N GLU A 550 19.89 -24.07 20.31
CA GLU A 550 20.14 -25.12 19.33
C GLU A 550 19.34 -26.37 19.69
N PHE A 551 18.76 -27.03 18.69
CA PHE A 551 18.01 -28.25 18.90
C PHE A 551 18.97 -29.43 19.12
N ASN A 552 18.84 -30.11 20.27
CA ASN A 552 19.57 -31.34 20.54
C ASN A 552 18.71 -32.56 20.16
N PRO A 553 19.06 -33.31 19.10
CA PRO A 553 18.29 -34.47 18.64
C PRO A 553 18.35 -35.67 19.61
N GLN A 554 19.32 -35.71 20.53
CA GLN A 554 19.45 -36.80 21.50
C GLN A 554 18.48 -36.64 22.67
N THR A 555 18.26 -35.40 23.12
CA THR A 555 17.35 -35.06 24.21
C THR A 555 15.98 -34.62 23.71
N ASN A 556 15.85 -34.34 22.40
CA ASN A 556 14.65 -33.80 21.75
C ASN A 556 14.21 -32.48 22.40
N GLN A 557 15.18 -31.62 22.73
CA GLN A 557 14.99 -30.36 23.43
C GLN A 557 15.88 -29.26 22.84
N TYR A 558 15.42 -28.01 22.96
CA TYR A 558 16.23 -26.83 22.66
C TYR A 558 17.13 -26.51 23.86
N GLU A 559 18.43 -26.36 23.59
CA GLU A 559 19.41 -26.02 24.61
C GLU A 559 20.00 -24.63 24.37
N LEU A 560 20.25 -23.90 25.45
CA LEU A 560 20.80 -22.54 25.38
C LEU A 560 22.17 -22.57 24.69
N GLN A 561 22.32 -21.71 23.70
CA GLN A 561 23.58 -21.43 23.01
C GLN A 561 24.16 -20.10 23.45
N MET A 562 23.32 -19.07 23.50
CA MET A 562 23.74 -17.74 23.85
C MET A 562 22.61 -16.99 24.56
N ALA A 563 22.96 -16.25 25.60
CA ALA A 563 22.11 -15.24 26.22
C ALA A 563 22.93 -13.96 26.39
N MET A 564 22.40 -12.83 25.96
CA MET A 564 23.04 -11.53 26.07
C MET A 564 22.05 -10.49 26.57
N GLN A 565 22.48 -9.69 27.53
CA GLN A 565 21.79 -8.49 27.98
C GLN A 565 22.76 -7.32 27.95
N GLU A 566 22.40 -6.24 27.28
CA GLU A 566 23.20 -5.02 27.14
C GLU A 566 22.31 -3.82 27.41
N GLN A 567 22.79 -2.91 28.28
CA GLN A 567 22.11 -1.67 28.62
C GLN A 567 23.09 -0.50 28.53
N THR A 568 22.68 0.55 27.82
CA THR A 568 23.38 1.84 27.78
C THR A 568 22.43 2.92 28.26
N VAL A 569 22.87 3.74 29.21
CA VAL A 569 22.10 4.92 29.68
C VAL A 569 22.99 6.14 29.61
N SER A 570 22.48 7.22 29.05
CA SER A 570 23.11 8.53 28.96
C SER A 570 22.15 9.60 29.44
N LYS A 571 22.59 10.48 30.34
CA LYS A 571 21.80 11.58 30.89
C LYS A 571 22.55 12.90 30.82
N SER A 572 21.81 13.99 30.65
CA SER A 572 22.31 15.37 30.67
C SER A 572 21.23 16.27 31.28
N ASP A 573 21.51 16.80 32.48
CA ASP A 573 20.60 17.64 33.24
C ASP A 573 21.20 19.05 33.36
N ILE A 574 20.52 20.05 32.80
CA ILE A 574 21.01 21.42 32.67
C ILE A 574 20.12 22.38 33.45
N ARG A 575 20.73 23.29 34.19
CA ARG A 575 20.05 24.42 34.85
C ARG A 575 20.75 25.71 34.45
N LEU A 576 19.97 26.68 33.97
CA LEU A 576 20.44 28.02 33.63
C LEU A 576 19.70 29.05 34.49
N ILE A 577 20.40 29.60 35.48
CA ILE A 577 19.83 30.51 36.47
C ILE A 577 20.77 31.68 36.68
N ASP A 578 20.29 32.90 36.45
CA ASP A 578 21.05 34.14 36.64
C ASP A 578 22.43 34.09 35.95
N ASP A 579 22.46 33.67 34.68
CA ASP A 579 23.65 33.45 33.83
C ASP A 579 24.63 32.36 34.32
N ILE A 580 24.27 31.61 35.35
CA ILE A 580 25.04 30.46 35.84
C ILE A 580 24.47 29.19 35.22
N TRP A 581 25.34 28.48 34.50
CA TRP A 581 25.09 27.21 33.86
C TRP A 581 25.59 26.07 34.75
N LEU A 582 24.72 25.14 35.09
CA LEU A 582 25.05 23.88 35.73
C LEU A 582 24.60 22.75 34.81
N GLU A 583 25.51 21.87 34.42
CA GLU A 583 25.21 20.64 33.67
C GLU A 583 25.76 19.43 34.41
N GLU A 584 24.90 18.42 34.65
CA GLU A 584 25.30 17.11 35.13
C GLU A 584 25.14 16.09 33.99
N ASN A 585 26.22 15.44 33.59
CA ASN A 585 26.19 14.34 32.63
C ASN A 585 26.50 13.02 33.33
N GLU A 586 25.68 12.01 33.06
CA GLU A 586 25.88 10.65 33.56
C GLU A 586 25.84 9.67 32.39
N ASN A 587 26.75 8.70 32.38
CA ASN A 587 26.74 7.63 31.40
C ASN A 587 27.03 6.29 32.08
N SER A 588 26.20 5.31 31.82
CA SER A 588 26.41 3.92 32.24
C SER A 588 26.32 2.98 31.06
N TYR A 589 27.08 1.90 31.15
CA TYR A 589 27.04 0.79 30.23
C TYR A 589 27.22 -0.50 31.01
N ASN A 590 26.37 -1.46 30.72
CA ASN A 590 26.40 -2.78 31.30
C ASN A 590 26.14 -3.82 30.21
N MET A 591 26.93 -4.89 30.18
CA MET A 591 26.72 -6.01 29.28
C MET A 591 27.05 -7.30 30.02
N ASN A 592 26.14 -8.26 29.96
CA ASN A 592 26.32 -9.62 30.42
C ASN A 592 26.02 -10.56 29.24
N LYS A 593 27.01 -11.35 28.83
CA LYS A 593 26.89 -12.34 27.77
C LYS A 593 27.31 -13.71 28.30
N LYS A 594 26.48 -14.71 28.07
CA LYS A 594 26.75 -16.13 28.32
C LYS A 594 26.64 -16.89 27.00
N GLU A 595 27.69 -17.58 26.59
CA GLU A 595 27.70 -18.36 25.35
C GLU A 595 28.33 -19.74 25.55
N ARG A 596 27.91 -20.74 24.78
CA ARG A 596 28.43 -22.11 24.88
C ARG A 596 29.90 -22.16 24.45
N ASP A 597 30.72 -22.91 25.20
CA ASP A 597 32.11 -23.13 24.87
C ASP A 597 32.22 -24.19 23.75
N GLU A 598 32.58 -23.75 22.54
CA GLU A 598 32.77 -24.64 21.38
C GLU A 598 34.13 -25.37 21.40
N SER A 599 34.99 -25.14 22.41
CA SER A 599 36.38 -25.61 22.44
C SER A 599 36.64 -26.92 23.19
N ASP A 600 35.66 -27.46 23.92
CA ASP A 600 35.81 -28.69 24.71
C ASP A 600 34.79 -29.76 24.30
N ASP A 601 35.19 -31.04 24.29
CA ASP A 601 34.34 -32.21 23.92
C ASP A 601 33.16 -32.45 24.90
N LYS A 602 32.95 -31.55 25.87
CA LYS A 602 31.86 -31.59 26.84
C LYS A 602 30.83 -30.54 26.46
N GLN A 603 29.66 -31.02 26.05
CA GLN A 603 28.57 -30.19 25.54
C GLN A 603 27.99 -29.17 26.56
N ASP A 604 28.44 -29.10 27.82
CA ASP A 604 27.75 -28.34 28.89
C ASP A 604 28.47 -27.08 29.42
N ASP A 605 29.65 -26.72 28.91
CA ASP A 605 30.44 -25.59 29.43
C ASP A 605 30.06 -24.25 28.76
N PHE A 606 30.11 -23.15 29.53
CA PHE A 606 29.75 -21.79 29.07
C PHE A 606 30.85 -20.77 29.39
N ILE A 607 31.06 -19.82 28.48
CA ILE A 607 31.89 -18.63 28.65
C ILE A 607 30.99 -17.46 29.07
N GLU A 608 31.35 -16.80 30.18
CA GLU A 608 30.67 -15.59 30.66
C GLU A 608 31.54 -14.36 30.43
N THR A 609 31.00 -13.36 29.72
CA THR A 609 31.63 -12.07 29.47
C THR A 609 30.80 -10.96 30.11
N ASN A 610 31.39 -10.25 31.07
CA ASN A 610 30.77 -9.11 31.74
C ASN A 610 31.55 -7.82 31.44
N ARG A 611 30.85 -6.74 31.07
CA ARG A 611 31.45 -5.41 30.89
C ARG A 611 30.63 -4.37 31.62
N HIS A 612 31.29 -3.49 32.36
CA HIS A 612 30.66 -2.40 33.07
C HIS A 612 31.49 -1.12 32.95
N SER A 613 30.84 0.02 32.75
CA SER A 613 31.46 1.32 32.90
C SER A 613 30.45 2.35 33.36
N TYR A 614 30.89 3.30 34.19
CA TYR A 614 30.08 4.40 34.69
C TYR A 614 30.93 5.67 34.71
N THR A 615 30.38 6.78 34.23
CA THR A 615 30.97 8.11 34.33
C THR A 615 29.92 9.13 34.77
N LYS A 616 30.33 10.05 35.66
CA LYS A 616 29.54 11.21 36.06
C LYS A 616 30.42 12.46 36.03
N LEU A 617 29.96 13.51 35.38
CA LEU A 617 30.62 14.81 35.29
C LEU A 617 29.62 15.90 35.65
N ALA A 618 30.03 16.84 36.50
CA ALA A 618 29.26 18.04 36.80
C ALA A 618 30.07 19.26 36.40
N THR A 619 29.50 20.11 35.55
CA THR A 619 30.14 21.32 35.04
C THR A 619 29.35 22.55 35.46
N LEU A 620 30.05 23.52 36.06
CA LEU A 620 29.49 24.80 36.49
C LEU A 620 30.23 25.93 35.78
N ILE A 621 29.51 26.77 35.03
CA ILE A 621 30.06 27.88 34.24
C ILE A 621 29.26 29.14 34.52
N GLY A 622 29.93 30.22 34.93
CA GLY A 622 29.29 31.51 35.20
C GLY A 622 30.20 32.45 35.98
N ASP A 623 29.66 33.58 36.40
CA ASP A 623 30.34 34.54 37.29
C ASP A 623 30.31 34.02 38.74
N LEU A 624 31.21 33.07 39.04
CA LEU A 624 31.24 32.40 40.34
C LEU A 624 31.66 33.33 41.48
N ASP A 625 32.37 34.42 41.17
CA ASP A 625 32.77 35.43 42.13
C ASP A 625 31.54 36.16 42.72
N LYS A 626 30.52 36.44 41.90
CA LYS A 626 29.22 36.97 42.38
C LYS A 626 28.55 36.08 43.43
N LEU A 627 28.60 34.76 43.26
CA LEU A 627 28.06 33.80 44.23
C LEU A 627 28.92 33.71 45.50
N ALA A 628 30.24 33.83 45.36
CA ALA A 628 31.18 33.72 46.47
C ALA A 628 31.08 34.93 47.41
N GLU A 629 31.01 36.14 46.85
CA GLU A 629 31.15 37.40 47.58
C GLU A 629 29.84 37.90 48.22
N ASN A 630 28.66 37.55 47.68
CA ASN A 630 27.37 38.04 48.17
C ASN A 630 26.47 36.90 48.68
N LYS A 631 26.17 36.92 49.99
CA LYS A 631 25.32 35.92 50.64
C LYS A 631 23.87 35.97 50.16
N ASP A 632 23.33 37.16 49.90
CA ASP A 632 21.93 37.32 49.52
C ASP A 632 21.71 36.82 48.08
N VAL A 633 22.62 37.16 47.16
CA VAL A 633 22.62 36.65 45.77
C VAL A 633 22.69 35.13 45.73
N ARG A 634 23.59 34.52 46.51
CA ARG A 634 23.69 33.05 46.61
C ARG A 634 22.41 32.43 47.17
N ARG A 635 21.72 33.08 48.12
CA ARG A 635 20.47 32.57 48.68
C ARG A 635 19.34 32.63 47.65
N GLU A 636 19.29 33.70 46.86
CA GLU A 636 18.35 33.86 45.76
C GLU A 636 18.58 32.80 44.68
N TYR A 637 19.82 32.61 44.24
CA TYR A 637 20.21 31.56 43.29
C TYR A 637 19.76 30.16 43.77
N LEU A 638 20.08 29.79 45.02
CA LEU A 638 19.68 28.48 45.57
C LEU A 638 18.15 28.32 45.67
N THR A 639 17.43 29.42 45.90
CA THR A 639 15.96 29.41 45.93
C THR A 639 15.39 29.18 44.53
N ASN A 640 15.91 29.90 43.52
CA ASN A 640 15.53 29.72 42.12
C ASN A 640 15.88 28.30 41.63
N LEU A 641 17.07 27.79 41.96
CA LEU A 641 17.50 26.44 41.64
C LEU A 641 16.57 25.38 42.24
N SER A 642 16.20 25.55 43.52
CA SER A 642 15.25 24.66 44.17
C SER A 642 13.86 24.72 43.53
N GLN A 643 13.42 25.87 43.03
CA GLN A 643 12.13 26.00 42.34
C GLN A 643 12.14 25.29 41.00
N VAL A 644 13.21 25.45 40.21
CA VAL A 644 13.36 24.77 38.91
C VAL A 644 13.47 23.27 39.13
N ASN A 645 14.31 22.80 40.06
CA ASN A 645 14.41 21.37 40.37
C ASN A 645 13.06 20.80 40.83
N PHE A 646 12.34 21.50 41.72
CA PHE A 646 11.02 21.05 42.15
C PHE A 646 10.00 20.98 41.01
N PHE A 647 10.13 21.83 39.98
CA PHE A 647 9.29 21.75 38.78
C PHE A 647 9.68 20.55 37.91
N MET A 648 10.97 20.29 37.74
CA MET A 648 11.48 19.18 36.93
C MET A 648 11.25 17.81 37.59
N ASP A 649 11.42 17.71 38.92
CA ASP A 649 11.26 16.48 39.71
C ASP A 649 9.79 16.07 39.95
N LYS A 650 8.83 16.94 39.61
CA LYS A 650 7.41 16.76 39.95
C LYS A 650 6.65 15.80 39.04
N LYS A 651 7.37 15.07 38.18
CA LYS A 651 6.82 14.18 37.18
C LYS A 651 7.00 12.73 37.62
#